data_AF-A0A6N2CMK6-F1
#
_entry.id   AF-A0A6N2CMK6-F1
#
_cell.length_a   1.000
_cell.length_b   1.000
_cell.length_c   1.000
_cell.angle_alpha   90.00
_cell.angle_beta   90.00
_cell.angle_gamma   90.00
#
_symmetry.space_group_name_H-M   'P 1'
#
loop_
_entity.id
_entity.type
_entity.pdbx_description
1 polymer ?
#
loop_
_entity_poly.entity_id
_entity_poly.type
_entity_poly.pdbx_seq_one_letter_code
_entity_poly.pdbx_strand_id
1 'polypeptide(L)'
;MSKPATNPTSASSMDPSICNELLRTLWRSRLGDLREQSLIRQGKGWFHISGMGHESVAAIALHMEAEDYAFPYYRDRAFCLQRGLTDTDMALAFYAKRASSSGGRQLTGHFSDRQLNIWSHPSPVGIHLLPACGAAWGMQLDGKQNVVYASLGEASARQGDFFEAVCFAKERALPVVFVVEDNRIAISTSTSRTNPLALGVLNADDWIRVDGSDVEAVYQAGRLATEQARSGQGPAFIWCDVERFSNHSSADDQRMYRASDELDAMHERDPIMIFQRGMIRDGLLTEAEAEALQESIREEIRTAYQQAGATADPLAEECTLHLHGPVSSPEAMPEIDLGASCRMLDAVNQTFHAAMDSMADVVFFGEDIEDPKGGVFNLTKGLSTKDPARAVNSPLAESTIMGVSVGLASYGKRPCFEIQFVDFIYPGWNQLVSNMATLRWRSFGHWKCPLVIYAPCGGYLPGGALWHSQAGEASFARIPGIRVVVPSTPSDAAGLFWTALHGEDPTIILLPKHLMWAEQSVGELSPVPLGQARTVRSGRLLTLVTWGNCVELVEETLDEMEVGLDVELIDLRSIQPWDRDCITASILKTGRLMVVQEDNISASVGQMIVAEMCSQHAVLQALKSPPTIVSKADVHVGFNPIYEYAALPDKARIAAALERLLASSLQSALEQATAAHATNHSPTPAMIAPEESAPAPVSATKTITVPILGEGIRVARVVSILKQAGEAVQADDPLCEVETDKAVFPIECDEDGVLGEWLIAEDDEVKVGQDLVELSLKHAPAPVASPASAEPIPYDALKRTGGLSQEVVKQMQGIVPATIDMTCRWETVRDARLRSKESPGGTLSTATMCAWAVLQAMKKHERFASVVRGNDLFFDPERFDLGMAVALPGDALETAVVKAANKLEWTAFADVFNEALRSTRHGTIESKNRVPLTISSMGAYNVRSAIPIVVPPSIATLFIGAPYQLPDPKSKSGATMEVCSLVLTFDHRWINGVGAAAFLSDVRKGIERFGV
;
A
#
# COMPACT_ATOMS: atom_id res chain seq x y z
N MET A 1 -2.81 15.14 44.61
CA MET A 1 -4.09 15.70 45.09
C MET A 1 -3.84 16.99 45.86
N SER A 2 -4.07 18.11 45.19
CA SER A 2 -4.25 19.45 45.75
C SER A 2 -5.03 20.22 44.68
N LYS A 3 -6.29 20.56 44.95
CA LYS A 3 -7.16 21.30 44.02
C LYS A 3 -6.50 22.64 43.64
N PRO A 4 -6.43 23.04 42.36
CA PRO A 4 -6.18 24.44 42.03
C PRO A 4 -7.44 25.24 42.34
N ALA A 5 -7.25 26.38 43.01
CA ALA A 5 -8.29 27.34 43.28
C ALA A 5 -8.78 27.96 41.97
N THR A 6 -10.08 27.87 41.72
CA THR A 6 -10.77 28.63 40.67
C THR A 6 -10.84 30.10 41.09
N ASN A 7 -9.97 30.94 40.54
CA ASN A 7 -10.18 32.38 40.52
C ASN A 7 -11.06 32.71 39.31
N PRO A 8 -12.29 33.24 39.47
CA PRO A 8 -12.99 33.92 38.40
C PRO A 8 -12.47 35.37 38.31
N THR A 9 -12.44 35.96 37.11
CA THR A 9 -12.12 37.37 36.79
C THR A 9 -10.67 37.76 36.49
N SER A 10 -10.13 37.28 35.36
CA SER A 10 -9.19 38.09 34.57
C SER A 10 -9.67 38.13 33.12
N ALA A 11 -9.69 39.32 32.51
CA ALA A 11 -9.86 39.46 31.07
C ALA A 11 -8.80 38.63 30.34
N SER A 12 -9.10 38.11 29.13
CA SER A 12 -8.13 37.33 28.32
C SER A 12 -6.78 38.05 28.22
N SER A 13 -5.69 37.28 28.35
CA SER A 13 -4.31 37.76 28.20
C SER A 13 -3.87 37.92 26.73
N MET A 14 -4.67 37.43 25.78
CA MET A 14 -4.40 37.57 24.34
C MET A 14 -4.95 38.89 23.79
N ASP A 15 -4.26 39.42 22.79
CA ASP A 15 -4.72 40.56 22.00
C ASP A 15 -6.05 40.22 21.30
N PRO A 16 -7.11 41.07 21.41
CA PRO A 16 -8.39 40.82 20.75
C PRO A 16 -8.33 40.43 19.28
N SER A 17 -7.35 40.94 18.49
CA SER A 17 -7.20 40.51 17.09
C SER A 17 -6.76 39.06 16.97
N ILE A 18 -5.85 38.60 17.84
CA ILE A 18 -5.39 37.22 17.90
C ILE A 18 -6.54 36.30 18.31
N CYS A 19 -7.35 36.71 19.29
CA CYS A 19 -8.54 35.95 19.70
C CYS A 19 -9.50 35.72 18.52
N ASN A 20 -9.77 36.78 17.75
CA ASN A 20 -10.67 36.71 16.59
C ASN A 20 -10.11 35.84 15.47
N GLU A 21 -8.82 35.96 15.17
CA GLU A 21 -8.14 35.13 14.18
C GLU A 21 -8.18 33.65 14.57
N LEU A 22 -7.79 33.35 15.81
CA LEU A 22 -7.78 31.99 16.33
C LEU A 22 -9.19 31.40 16.32
N LEU A 23 -10.20 32.12 16.81
CA LEU A 23 -11.60 31.66 16.80
C LEU A 23 -12.07 31.34 15.36
N ARG A 24 -11.71 32.16 14.37
CA ARG A 24 -12.01 31.89 12.96
C ARG A 24 -11.37 30.59 12.49
N THR A 25 -10.12 30.33 12.84
CA THR A 25 -9.41 29.08 12.50
C THR A 25 -10.05 27.85 13.17
N LEU A 26 -10.41 27.97 14.46
CA LEU A 26 -11.09 26.89 15.18
C LEU A 26 -12.40 26.51 14.50
N TRP A 27 -13.24 27.51 14.17
CA TRP A 27 -14.50 27.26 13.45
C TRP A 27 -14.27 26.73 12.03
N ARG A 28 -13.25 27.21 11.31
CA ARG A 28 -12.88 26.66 10.00
C ARG A 28 -12.53 25.17 10.07
N SER A 29 -11.77 24.77 11.08
CA SER A 29 -11.46 23.35 11.31
C SER A 29 -12.73 22.53 11.53
N ARG A 30 -13.59 22.94 12.49
CA ARG A 30 -14.82 22.23 12.85
C ARG A 30 -15.81 22.15 11.69
N LEU A 31 -16.07 23.26 11.02
CA LEU A 31 -17.03 23.32 9.91
C LEU A 31 -16.50 22.58 8.68
N GLY A 32 -15.17 22.58 8.45
CA GLY A 32 -14.53 21.80 7.41
C GLY A 32 -14.67 20.29 7.63
N ASP A 33 -14.45 19.81 8.84
CA ASP A 33 -14.69 18.40 9.19
C ASP A 33 -16.17 18.02 9.02
N LEU A 34 -17.10 18.84 9.48
CA LEU A 34 -18.53 18.61 9.28
C LEU A 34 -18.90 18.57 7.79
N ARG A 35 -18.28 19.43 6.98
CA ARG A 35 -18.45 19.41 5.52
C ARG A 35 -17.92 18.12 4.91
N GLU A 36 -16.73 17.67 5.29
CA GLU A 36 -16.18 16.41 4.79
C GLU A 36 -17.03 15.21 5.20
N GLN A 37 -17.52 15.16 6.44
CA GLN A 37 -18.43 14.11 6.89
C GLN A 37 -19.73 14.09 6.08
N SER A 38 -20.31 15.27 5.83
CA SER A 38 -21.47 15.43 4.95
C SER A 38 -21.19 14.92 3.53
N LEU A 39 -20.05 15.31 2.95
CA LEU A 39 -19.63 14.87 1.62
C LEU A 39 -19.37 13.36 1.53
N ILE A 40 -18.85 12.73 2.58
CA ILE A 40 -18.74 11.26 2.67
C ILE A 40 -20.13 10.62 2.65
N ARG A 41 -21.09 11.17 3.42
CA ARG A 41 -22.49 10.73 3.40
C ARG A 41 -23.19 10.98 2.06
N GLN A 42 -22.67 11.89 1.24
CA GLN A 42 -23.10 12.13 -0.14
C GLN A 42 -22.30 11.28 -1.17
N GLY A 43 -21.31 10.50 -0.74
CA GLY A 43 -20.51 9.64 -1.62
C GLY A 43 -19.49 10.39 -2.47
N LYS A 44 -19.17 11.63 -2.09
CA LYS A 44 -18.26 12.52 -2.81
C LYS A 44 -16.81 12.45 -2.32
N GLY A 45 -16.51 11.66 -1.30
CA GLY A 45 -15.16 11.45 -0.79
C GLY A 45 -14.84 9.97 -0.58
N TRP A 46 -13.55 9.65 -0.42
CA TRP A 46 -13.07 8.27 -0.30
C TRP A 46 -12.95 7.79 1.15
N PHE A 47 -12.48 8.68 2.03
CA PHE A 47 -12.23 8.41 3.45
C PHE A 47 -12.17 9.74 4.20
N HIS A 48 -12.56 9.76 5.48
CA HIS A 48 -12.44 10.94 6.33
C HIS A 48 -11.91 10.59 7.72
N ILE A 49 -10.97 11.40 8.21
CA ILE A 49 -10.46 11.36 9.58
C ILE A 49 -10.64 12.75 10.17
N SER A 50 -11.44 12.84 11.23
CA SER A 50 -11.77 14.12 11.85
C SER A 50 -10.73 14.55 12.88
N GLY A 51 -10.41 15.85 12.88
CA GLY A 51 -9.70 16.56 13.94
C GLY A 51 -10.64 17.20 15.00
N MET A 52 -11.95 16.91 14.98
CA MET A 52 -12.91 17.52 15.91
C MET A 52 -12.61 17.16 17.37
N GLY A 53 -12.51 18.20 18.20
CA GLY A 53 -12.14 18.17 19.61
C GLY A 53 -10.64 18.37 19.88
N HIS A 54 -9.82 18.38 18.83
CA HIS A 54 -8.38 18.67 18.91
C HIS A 54 -8.07 20.13 18.53
N GLU A 55 -9.06 20.99 18.28
CA GLU A 55 -8.85 22.27 17.60
C GLU A 55 -7.95 23.25 18.38
N SER A 56 -7.91 23.16 19.71
CA SER A 56 -7.12 24.07 20.56
C SER A 56 -5.62 24.02 20.28
N VAL A 57 -5.08 22.94 19.70
CA VAL A 57 -3.67 22.84 19.30
C VAL A 57 -3.27 23.89 18.25
N ALA A 58 -4.25 24.48 17.54
CA ALA A 58 -4.02 25.64 16.67
C ALA A 58 -3.40 26.84 17.41
N ALA A 59 -3.67 26.99 18.70
CA ALA A 59 -3.10 28.07 19.50
C ALA A 59 -1.57 28.00 19.61
N ILE A 60 -0.97 26.82 19.44
CA ILE A 60 0.48 26.62 19.44
C ILE A 60 1.11 27.20 18.17
N ALA A 61 0.44 27.07 17.02
CA ALA A 61 0.94 27.55 15.73
C ALA A 61 1.13 29.08 15.67
N LEU A 62 0.42 29.85 16.53
CA LEU A 62 0.59 31.30 16.65
C LEU A 62 1.99 31.74 17.12
N HIS A 63 2.74 30.83 17.74
CA HIS A 63 4.10 31.10 18.23
C HIS A 63 5.19 30.65 17.24
N MET A 64 4.78 30.05 16.13
CA MET A 64 5.69 29.59 15.09
C MET A 64 5.94 30.68 14.04
N GLU A 65 7.16 30.72 13.53
CA GLU A 65 7.60 31.63 12.48
C GLU A 65 7.51 30.94 11.10
N ALA A 66 7.56 31.73 10.02
CA ALA A 66 7.37 31.24 8.66
C ALA A 66 8.37 30.14 8.25
N GLU A 67 9.61 30.21 8.75
CA GLU A 67 10.68 29.26 8.44
C GLU A 67 10.71 28.02 9.36
N ASP A 68 9.87 27.97 10.40
CA ASP A 68 9.76 26.82 11.30
C ASP A 68 9.10 25.62 10.60
N TYR A 69 9.45 24.40 11.05
CA TYR A 69 8.95 23.16 10.44
C TYR A 69 7.87 22.52 11.30
N ALA A 70 6.92 21.85 10.65
CA ALA A 70 5.88 21.09 11.32
C ALA A 70 5.85 19.64 10.82
N PHE A 71 5.79 18.72 11.78
CA PHE A 71 5.62 17.28 11.59
C PHE A 71 4.31 16.88 12.28
N PRO A 72 3.16 17.19 11.66
CA PRO A 72 1.86 17.11 12.33
C PRO A 72 1.39 15.68 12.51
N TYR A 73 0.46 15.51 13.44
CA TYR A 73 -0.38 14.34 13.60
C TYR A 73 -1.55 14.42 12.63
N TYR A 74 -2.14 13.29 12.23
CA TYR A 74 -3.25 13.32 11.27
C TYR A 74 -4.52 14.03 11.80
N ARG A 75 -4.58 14.37 13.10
CA ARG A 75 -5.69 15.15 13.70
C ARG A 75 -5.41 16.65 13.78
N ASP A 76 -4.23 17.12 13.39
CA ASP A 76 -3.80 18.52 13.46
C ASP A 76 -4.41 19.44 12.39
N ARG A 77 -5.67 19.21 12.00
CA ARG A 77 -6.35 20.03 11.01
C ARG A 77 -6.30 21.51 11.38
N ALA A 78 -6.68 21.85 12.60
CA ALA A 78 -6.73 23.23 13.08
C ALA A 78 -5.33 23.87 13.15
N PHE A 79 -4.31 23.11 13.58
CA PHE A 79 -2.93 23.57 13.58
C PHE A 79 -2.44 23.86 12.15
N CYS A 80 -2.70 22.98 11.19
CA CYS A 80 -2.24 23.18 9.82
C CYS A 80 -2.97 24.34 9.12
N LEU A 81 -4.27 24.55 9.42
CA LEU A 81 -5.01 25.74 8.99
C LEU A 81 -4.39 27.02 9.57
N GLN A 82 -4.09 27.04 10.87
CA GLN A 82 -3.45 28.20 11.51
C GLN A 82 -2.04 28.46 10.95
N ARG A 83 -1.34 27.40 10.55
CA ARG A 83 -0.01 27.51 9.92
C ARG A 83 -0.05 28.05 8.49
N GLY A 84 -1.22 27.99 7.84
CA GLY A 84 -1.48 28.62 6.54
C GLY A 84 -2.08 27.73 5.46
N LEU A 85 -2.40 26.45 5.74
CA LEU A 85 -3.16 25.65 4.77
C LEU A 85 -4.53 26.26 4.54
N THR A 86 -4.96 26.31 3.28
CA THR A 86 -6.26 26.90 2.92
C THR A 86 -7.37 25.84 2.93
N ASP A 87 -8.63 26.30 2.94
CA ASP A 87 -9.78 25.40 2.77
C ASP A 87 -9.74 24.68 1.41
N THR A 88 -9.17 25.33 0.38
CA THR A 88 -8.95 24.71 -0.93
C THR A 88 -7.93 23.58 -0.85
N ASP A 89 -6.82 23.76 -0.11
CA ASP A 89 -5.82 22.70 0.06
C ASP A 89 -6.42 21.48 0.78
N MET A 90 -7.19 21.73 1.85
CA MET A 90 -7.94 20.70 2.57
C MET A 90 -8.93 19.97 1.66
N ALA A 91 -9.69 20.71 0.85
CA ALA A 91 -10.65 20.14 -0.08
C ALA A 91 -9.99 19.32 -1.20
N LEU A 92 -8.89 19.81 -1.78
CA LEU A 92 -8.13 19.08 -2.80
C LEU A 92 -7.58 17.75 -2.24
N ALA A 93 -7.09 17.76 -1.00
CA ALA A 93 -6.63 16.56 -0.31
C ALA A 93 -7.79 15.58 -0.03
N PHE A 94 -8.92 16.08 0.47
CA PHE A 94 -10.12 15.27 0.73
C PHE A 94 -10.62 14.52 -0.51
N TYR A 95 -10.70 15.23 -1.65
CA TYR A 95 -11.13 14.64 -2.92
C TYR A 95 -10.03 13.81 -3.62
N ALA A 96 -8.81 13.77 -3.08
CA ALA A 96 -7.63 13.16 -3.69
C ALA A 96 -7.34 13.70 -5.11
N LYS A 97 -7.50 15.01 -5.31
CA LYS A 97 -7.33 15.67 -6.62
C LYS A 97 -5.86 15.74 -7.02
N ARG A 98 -5.61 15.82 -8.33
CA ARG A 98 -4.25 15.94 -8.89
C ARG A 98 -3.52 17.19 -8.38
N ALA A 99 -4.25 18.28 -8.12
CA ALA A 99 -3.68 19.53 -7.62
C ALA A 99 -3.40 19.54 -6.11
N SER A 100 -3.76 18.48 -5.37
CA SER A 100 -3.39 18.35 -3.96
C SER A 100 -1.87 18.21 -3.81
N SER A 101 -1.35 18.49 -2.62
CA SER A 101 0.09 18.38 -2.31
C SER A 101 0.66 16.96 -2.40
N SER A 102 -0.18 15.94 -2.58
CA SER A 102 0.21 14.55 -2.83
C SER A 102 -0.12 14.06 -4.24
N GLY A 103 -0.76 14.89 -5.08
CA GLY A 103 -1.29 14.45 -6.37
C GLY A 103 -2.33 13.33 -6.26
N GLY A 104 -3.05 13.26 -5.13
CA GLY A 104 -4.04 12.23 -4.83
C GLY A 104 -3.46 10.91 -4.29
N ARG A 105 -2.20 10.90 -3.85
CA ARG A 105 -1.49 9.68 -3.38
C ARG A 105 -1.62 9.44 -1.88
N GLN A 106 -1.97 10.46 -1.11
CA GLN A 106 -2.09 10.39 0.35
C GLN A 106 -3.56 10.33 0.79
N LEU A 107 -3.78 9.76 1.97
CA LEU A 107 -5.06 9.81 2.66
C LEU A 107 -5.36 11.24 3.14
N THR A 108 -6.64 11.56 3.36
CA THR A 108 -6.98 12.80 4.08
C THR A 108 -6.40 12.79 5.50
N GLY A 109 -6.11 13.97 6.03
CA GLY A 109 -5.39 14.15 7.29
C GLY A 109 -3.87 13.96 7.18
N HIS A 110 -3.33 13.50 6.05
CA HIS A 110 -1.88 13.46 5.82
C HIS A 110 -1.38 14.77 5.22
N PHE A 111 -1.26 15.77 6.08
CA PHE A 111 -0.89 17.13 5.68
C PHE A 111 0.51 17.16 5.04
N SER A 112 0.67 18.03 4.05
CA SER A 112 1.95 18.29 3.38
C SER A 112 1.90 19.62 2.67
N ASP A 113 2.89 20.47 2.92
CA ASP A 113 3.14 21.67 2.14
C ASP A 113 4.61 22.07 2.30
N ARG A 114 5.36 22.15 1.19
CA ARG A 114 6.78 22.47 1.24
C ARG A 114 7.06 23.94 1.54
N GLN A 115 6.18 24.86 1.12
CA GLN A 115 6.36 26.30 1.32
C GLN A 115 6.13 26.69 2.79
N LEU A 116 5.17 26.05 3.44
CA LEU A 116 4.87 26.21 4.86
C LEU A 116 5.71 25.29 5.77
N ASN A 117 6.63 24.51 5.20
CA ASN A 117 7.42 23.49 5.89
C ASN A 117 6.57 22.49 6.70
N ILE A 118 5.38 22.15 6.21
CA ILE A 118 4.54 21.08 6.74
C ILE A 118 4.99 19.79 6.08
N TRP A 119 5.70 18.95 6.83
CA TRP A 119 6.31 17.75 6.31
C TRP A 119 5.27 16.66 6.04
N SER A 120 5.41 15.96 4.91
CA SER A 120 4.47 14.91 4.49
C SER A 120 4.58 13.68 5.37
N HIS A 121 3.74 13.58 6.40
CA HIS A 121 3.75 12.42 7.30
C HIS A 121 3.09 11.18 6.66
N PRO A 122 3.48 9.96 7.05
CA PRO A 122 2.83 8.72 6.62
C PRO A 122 1.76 8.26 7.63
N SER A 123 1.01 7.20 7.32
CA SER A 123 -0.01 6.64 8.23
C SER A 123 0.54 5.94 9.48
N PRO A 124 1.67 5.16 9.42
CA PRO A 124 2.25 4.58 10.62
C PRO A 124 2.55 5.68 11.63
N VAL A 125 2.01 5.56 12.83
CA VAL A 125 2.04 6.65 13.82
C VAL A 125 3.36 6.70 14.57
N GLY A 126 3.80 7.89 15.00
CA GLY A 126 5.00 8.10 15.81
C GLY A 126 6.33 8.08 15.03
N ILE A 127 6.34 7.54 13.80
CA ILE A 127 7.57 7.35 13.03
C ILE A 127 8.11 8.64 12.41
N HIS A 128 7.29 9.69 12.34
CA HIS A 128 7.67 11.02 11.84
C HIS A 128 8.46 11.84 12.88
N LEU A 129 8.50 11.40 14.14
CA LEU A 129 9.20 12.12 15.21
C LEU A 129 10.73 12.09 15.08
N LEU A 130 11.30 11.00 14.59
CA LEU A 130 12.75 10.94 14.31
C LEU A 130 13.15 11.82 13.12
N PRO A 131 12.41 11.83 11.99
CA PRO A 131 12.55 12.87 10.97
C PRO A 131 12.41 14.30 11.52
N ALA A 132 11.48 14.56 12.45
CA ALA A 132 11.38 15.87 13.08
C ALA A 132 12.67 16.26 13.83
N CYS A 133 13.23 15.31 14.58
CA CYS A 133 14.53 15.49 15.24
C CYS A 133 15.67 15.72 14.23
N GLY A 134 15.67 15.02 13.09
CA GLY A 134 16.65 15.23 12.03
C GLY A 134 16.58 16.62 11.40
N ALA A 135 15.38 17.14 11.15
CA ALA A 135 15.21 18.51 10.67
C ALA A 135 15.72 19.53 11.71
N ALA A 136 15.38 19.34 12.98
CA ALA A 136 15.85 20.21 14.07
C ALA A 136 17.38 20.16 14.25
N TRP A 137 17.98 18.98 14.10
CA TRP A 137 19.44 18.85 14.11
C TRP A 137 20.07 19.55 12.89
N GLY A 138 19.44 19.46 11.71
CA GLY A 138 19.87 20.21 10.52
C GLY A 138 19.86 21.72 10.74
N MET A 139 18.81 22.25 11.37
CA MET A 139 18.73 23.67 11.75
C MET A 139 19.83 24.06 12.74
N GLN A 140 20.10 23.20 13.73
CA GLN A 140 21.17 23.41 14.71
C GLN A 140 22.55 23.45 14.05
N LEU A 141 22.81 22.55 13.09
CA LEU A 141 24.05 22.54 12.30
C LEU A 141 24.22 23.83 11.47
N ASP A 142 23.13 24.41 10.99
CA ASP A 142 23.13 25.70 10.28
C ASP A 142 23.14 26.92 11.21
N GLY A 143 23.10 26.71 12.52
CA GLY A 143 23.01 27.79 13.52
C GLY A 143 21.70 28.57 13.46
N LYS A 144 20.65 28.02 12.86
CA LYS A 144 19.34 28.69 12.76
C LYS A 144 18.58 28.61 14.07
N GLN A 145 17.80 29.64 14.34
CA GLN A 145 16.92 29.74 15.51
C GLN A 145 15.50 29.24 15.19
N ASN A 146 15.34 28.36 14.20
CA ASN A 146 14.05 27.78 13.86
C ASN A 146 13.64 26.75 14.92
N VAL A 147 12.33 26.52 15.02
CA VAL A 147 11.74 25.47 15.87
C VAL A 147 11.06 24.43 14.99
N VAL A 148 11.03 23.19 15.49
CA VAL A 148 10.25 22.10 14.90
C VAL A 148 9.08 21.75 15.81
N TYR A 149 7.86 21.81 15.28
CA TYR A 149 6.67 21.25 15.91
C TYR A 149 6.53 19.78 15.52
N ALA A 150 6.33 18.89 16.50
CA ALA A 150 6.12 17.47 16.25
C ALA A 150 5.04 16.92 17.18
N SER A 151 3.93 16.44 16.64
CA SER A 151 2.77 16.02 17.42
C SER A 151 2.36 14.58 17.14
N LEU A 152 1.61 14.00 18.07
CA LEU A 152 1.09 12.64 17.99
C LEU A 152 -0.06 12.42 18.97
N GLY A 153 -0.91 11.43 18.70
CA GLY A 153 -1.82 10.90 19.71
C GLY A 153 -1.10 10.15 20.82
N GLU A 154 -1.64 10.17 22.05
CA GLU A 154 -1.13 9.45 23.23
C GLU A 154 -0.93 7.95 23.02
N ALA A 155 -1.78 7.32 22.22
CA ALA A 155 -1.66 5.91 21.86
C ALA A 155 -0.38 5.64 21.06
N SER A 156 0.01 6.60 20.22
CA SER A 156 1.20 6.55 19.37
C SER A 156 2.48 6.74 20.17
N ALA A 157 2.41 7.34 21.37
CA ALA A 157 3.54 7.47 22.27
C ALA A 157 4.04 6.10 22.81
N ARG A 158 3.36 5.00 22.47
CA ARG A 158 3.81 3.63 22.76
C ARG A 158 4.78 3.06 21.73
N GLN A 159 4.99 3.73 20.60
CA GLN A 159 5.91 3.27 19.56
C GLN A 159 7.38 3.44 20.00
N GLY A 160 8.26 2.55 19.56
CA GLY A 160 9.70 2.62 19.87
C GLY A 160 10.31 3.96 19.42
N ASP A 161 9.95 4.40 18.21
CA ASP A 161 10.39 5.66 17.61
C ASP A 161 10.10 6.89 18.49
N PHE A 162 9.03 6.87 19.29
CA PHE A 162 8.72 7.97 20.21
C PHE A 162 9.78 8.10 21.30
N PHE A 163 10.14 6.99 21.95
CA PHE A 163 11.14 7.02 23.03
C PHE A 163 12.53 7.36 22.49
N GLU A 164 12.87 6.80 21.33
CA GLU A 164 14.10 7.14 20.61
C GLU A 164 14.17 8.63 20.27
N ALA A 165 13.10 9.22 19.72
CA ALA A 165 13.04 10.65 19.42
C ALA A 165 13.18 11.53 20.67
N VAL A 166 12.49 11.20 21.77
CA VAL A 166 12.60 11.94 23.04
C VAL A 166 14.04 11.88 23.57
N CYS A 167 14.68 10.71 23.53
CA CYS A 167 16.06 10.56 23.99
C CYS A 167 17.02 11.38 23.13
N PHE A 168 16.94 11.23 21.81
CA PHE A 168 17.82 11.93 20.87
C PHE A 168 17.65 13.45 20.93
N ALA A 169 16.41 13.94 21.05
CA ALA A 169 16.14 15.36 21.19
C ALA A 169 16.73 15.95 22.48
N LYS A 170 16.61 15.24 23.61
CA LYS A 170 17.19 15.68 24.89
C LYS A 170 18.71 15.63 24.86
N GLU A 171 19.28 14.54 24.33
CA GLU A 171 20.73 14.34 24.21
C GLU A 171 21.41 15.52 23.51
N ARG A 172 20.79 16.03 22.45
CA ARG A 172 21.35 17.09 21.59
C ARG A 172 20.82 18.49 21.87
N ALA A 173 19.94 18.63 22.86
CA ALA A 173 19.20 19.85 23.13
C ALA A 173 18.56 20.44 21.85
N LEU A 174 17.85 19.61 21.09
CA LEU A 174 17.25 20.01 19.81
C LEU A 174 16.11 21.02 19.99
N PRO A 175 15.94 21.99 19.07
CA PRO A 175 14.85 22.96 19.09
C PRO A 175 13.53 22.33 18.61
N VAL A 176 13.00 21.35 19.34
CA VAL A 176 11.76 20.62 19.02
C VAL A 176 10.72 20.81 20.13
N VAL A 177 9.48 21.08 19.74
CA VAL A 177 8.30 21.05 20.62
C VAL A 177 7.51 19.79 20.32
N PHE A 178 7.49 18.86 21.28
CA PHE A 178 6.67 17.65 21.21
C PHE A 178 5.29 17.90 21.80
N VAL A 179 4.22 17.56 21.07
CA VAL A 179 2.84 17.71 21.53
C VAL A 179 2.13 16.37 21.48
N VAL A 180 1.82 15.81 22.66
CA VAL A 180 0.99 14.61 22.78
C VAL A 180 -0.45 15.03 22.97
N GLU A 181 -1.32 14.63 22.05
CA GLU A 181 -2.76 14.87 22.08
C GLU A 181 -3.48 13.66 22.71
N ASP A 182 -3.89 13.79 23.97
CA ASP A 182 -4.50 12.73 24.78
C ASP A 182 -6.02 12.86 24.83
N ASN A 183 -6.68 12.18 23.89
CA ASN A 183 -8.13 11.97 23.90
C ASN A 183 -8.54 10.68 24.64
N ARG A 184 -7.60 10.01 25.31
CA ARG A 184 -7.80 8.83 26.17
C ARG A 184 -8.28 7.57 25.45
N ILE A 185 -8.25 7.54 24.10
CA ILE A 185 -8.76 6.41 23.31
C ILE A 185 -8.00 6.17 21.99
N ALA A 186 -7.48 4.95 21.86
CA ALA A 186 -6.85 4.41 20.66
C ALA A 186 -7.88 3.62 19.83
N ILE A 187 -8.47 4.25 18.81
CA ILE A 187 -9.57 3.69 18.01
C ILE A 187 -10.78 3.40 18.93
N SER A 188 -10.85 2.20 19.51
CA SER A 188 -11.86 1.73 20.46
C SER A 188 -11.30 1.32 21.82
N THR A 189 -9.98 1.39 22.00
CA THR A 189 -9.30 0.94 23.22
C THR A 189 -8.95 2.13 24.12
N SER A 190 -9.45 2.15 25.34
CA SER A 190 -9.07 3.18 26.33
C SER A 190 -7.57 3.14 26.63
N THR A 191 -6.95 4.31 26.66
CA THR A 191 -5.50 4.49 26.92
C THR A 191 -5.20 5.07 28.30
N SER A 192 -6.23 5.40 29.09
CA SER A 192 -6.11 6.11 30.38
C SER A 192 -5.21 5.41 31.42
N ARG A 193 -4.92 4.12 31.22
CA ARG A 193 -4.03 3.30 32.07
C ARG A 193 -2.84 2.70 31.33
N THR A 194 -2.72 2.93 30.03
CA THR A 194 -1.75 2.25 29.16
C THR A 194 -0.84 3.21 28.41
N ASN A 195 -1.14 4.51 28.36
CA ASN A 195 -0.21 5.48 27.81
C ASN A 195 1.07 5.60 28.69
N PRO A 196 2.22 5.98 28.12
CA PRO A 196 3.51 5.97 28.82
C PRO A 196 3.56 6.83 30.09
N LEU A 197 2.84 7.96 30.11
CA LEU A 197 2.77 8.84 31.26
C LEU A 197 1.97 8.19 32.40
N ALA A 198 0.82 7.58 32.10
CA ALA A 198 0.00 6.85 33.06
C ALA A 198 0.71 5.61 33.63
N LEU A 199 1.61 4.99 32.86
CA LEU A 199 2.44 3.86 33.31
C LEU A 199 3.64 4.29 34.17
N GLY A 200 3.93 5.59 34.28
CA GLY A 200 5.12 6.10 34.97
C GLY A 200 6.43 5.79 34.24
N VAL A 201 6.38 5.52 32.94
CA VAL A 201 7.57 5.32 32.08
C VAL A 201 8.21 6.67 31.74
N LEU A 202 7.37 7.70 31.56
CA LEU A 202 7.82 9.08 31.40
C LEU A 202 7.82 9.80 32.75
N ASN A 203 8.82 10.66 32.96
CA ASN A 203 8.80 11.58 34.10
C ASN A 203 7.77 12.67 33.85
N ALA A 204 6.73 12.76 34.68
CA ALA A 204 5.64 13.71 34.50
C ALA A 204 6.07 15.17 34.60
N ASP A 205 7.11 15.46 35.39
CA ASP A 205 7.62 16.82 35.57
C ASP A 205 8.30 17.39 34.32
N ASP A 206 8.64 16.53 33.35
CA ASP A 206 9.21 16.95 32.07
C ASP A 206 8.14 17.48 31.09
N TRP A 207 6.84 17.26 31.38
CA TRP A 207 5.74 17.53 30.46
C TRP A 207 4.82 18.63 31.00
N ILE A 208 4.59 19.65 30.18
CA ILE A 208 3.56 20.66 30.43
C ILE A 208 2.20 20.01 30.14
N ARG A 209 1.53 19.52 31.17
CA ARG A 209 0.16 18.98 31.03
C ARG A 209 -0.85 20.12 31.02
N VAL A 210 -1.66 20.20 29.96
CA VAL A 210 -2.61 21.29 29.73
C VAL A 210 -3.99 20.75 29.37
N ASP A 211 -5.04 21.40 29.86
CA ASP A 211 -6.43 21.09 29.49
C ASP A 211 -6.72 21.67 28.11
N GLY A 212 -6.93 20.80 27.12
CA GLY A 212 -7.20 21.18 25.75
C GLY A 212 -8.53 21.91 25.54
N SER A 213 -9.45 21.89 26.51
CA SER A 213 -10.68 22.68 26.46
C SER A 213 -10.47 24.18 26.77
N ASP A 214 -9.33 24.52 27.37
CA ASP A 214 -8.91 25.90 27.65
C ASP A 214 -7.90 26.37 26.58
N VAL A 215 -8.42 27.01 25.54
CA VAL A 215 -7.62 27.49 24.39
C VAL A 215 -6.53 28.48 24.81
N GLU A 216 -6.79 29.33 25.81
CA GLU A 216 -5.79 30.29 26.31
C GLU A 216 -4.68 29.56 27.08
N ALA A 217 -5.00 28.52 27.86
CA ALA A 217 -3.99 27.70 28.51
C ALA A 217 -3.10 26.99 27.49
N VAL A 218 -3.66 26.45 26.39
CA VAL A 218 -2.88 25.85 25.29
C VAL A 218 -2.01 26.90 24.60
N TYR A 219 -2.52 28.10 24.38
CA TYR A 219 -1.74 29.23 23.85
C TYR A 219 -0.52 29.54 24.73
N GLN A 220 -0.71 29.64 26.05
CA GLN A 220 0.40 29.92 26.98
C GLN A 220 1.41 28.77 27.06
N ALA A 221 0.95 27.51 27.03
CA ALA A 221 1.83 26.35 26.98
C ALA A 221 2.65 26.34 25.68
N GLY A 222 2.03 26.63 24.54
CA GLY A 222 2.69 26.76 23.24
C GLY A 222 3.74 27.86 23.23
N ARG A 223 3.45 29.03 23.84
CA ARG A 223 4.40 30.14 23.99
C ARG A 223 5.66 29.71 24.75
N LEU A 224 5.46 29.16 25.95
CA LEU A 224 6.56 28.74 26.83
C LEU A 224 7.41 27.65 26.17
N ALA A 225 6.78 26.65 25.54
CA ALA A 225 7.47 25.56 24.88
C ALA A 225 8.28 26.04 23.67
N THR A 226 7.71 26.94 22.87
CA THR A 226 8.37 27.48 21.68
C THR A 226 9.53 28.40 22.06
N GLU A 227 9.35 29.26 23.08
CA GLU A 227 10.43 30.10 23.63
C GLU A 227 11.59 29.24 24.16
N GLN A 228 11.30 28.16 24.89
CA GLN A 228 12.32 27.23 25.40
C GLN A 228 13.11 26.59 24.25
N ALA A 229 12.41 25.98 23.28
CA ALA A 229 13.04 25.33 22.13
C ALA A 229 13.88 26.34 21.32
N ARG A 230 13.32 27.51 21.02
CA ARG A 230 13.97 28.56 20.22
C ARG A 230 15.21 29.13 20.91
N SER A 231 15.17 29.29 22.23
CA SER A 231 16.30 29.83 23.00
C SER A 231 17.49 28.86 23.15
N GLY A 232 17.36 27.62 22.62
CA GLY A 232 18.40 26.60 22.71
C GLY A 232 18.48 25.90 24.07
N GLN A 233 17.45 26.01 24.92
CA GLN A 233 17.37 25.29 26.20
C GLN A 233 17.01 23.80 26.03
N GLY A 234 16.91 23.33 24.78
CA GLY A 234 16.56 21.97 24.44
C GLY A 234 15.07 21.78 24.14
N PRO A 235 14.62 20.54 23.93
CA PRO A 235 13.26 20.26 23.52
C PRO A 235 12.26 20.60 24.62
N ALA A 236 11.05 20.96 24.22
CA ALA A 236 9.91 21.18 25.11
C ALA A 236 8.83 20.13 24.86
N PHE A 237 8.06 19.80 25.90
CA PHE A 237 7.10 18.71 25.86
C PHE A 237 5.75 19.17 26.41
N ILE A 238 4.68 19.02 25.62
CA ILE A 238 3.31 19.35 25.98
C ILE A 238 2.48 18.06 25.95
N TRP A 239 1.69 17.84 27.00
CA TRP A 239 0.68 16.78 27.06
C TRP A 239 -0.70 17.42 27.12
N CYS A 240 -1.40 17.48 25.98
CA CYS A 240 -2.65 18.19 25.82
C CYS A 240 -3.85 17.24 25.99
N ASP A 241 -4.63 17.46 27.05
CA ASP A 241 -5.85 16.70 27.36
C ASP A 241 -7.01 17.18 26.46
N VAL A 242 -7.25 16.50 25.34
CA VAL A 242 -8.27 16.86 24.33
C VAL A 242 -9.49 15.92 24.37
N GLU A 243 -10.50 16.20 23.55
CA GLU A 243 -11.64 15.32 23.32
C GLU A 243 -11.67 14.85 21.86
N ARG A 244 -12.27 13.69 21.58
CA ARG A 244 -12.49 13.20 20.21
C ARG A 244 -13.99 13.16 19.91
N PHE A 245 -14.54 14.23 19.35
CA PHE A 245 -16.00 14.36 19.17
C PHE A 245 -16.58 13.43 18.10
N SER A 246 -15.79 13.07 17.10
CA SER A 246 -16.23 12.19 16.01
C SER A 246 -15.69 10.76 16.16
N ASN A 247 -16.18 9.88 15.30
CA ASN A 247 -15.68 8.52 15.13
C ASN A 247 -14.17 8.53 14.84
N HIS A 248 -13.49 7.39 15.06
CA HIS A 248 -12.07 7.30 14.75
C HIS A 248 -11.76 7.67 13.29
N SER A 249 -12.64 7.23 12.38
CA SER A 249 -12.68 7.55 10.95
C SER A 249 -14.12 7.44 10.43
N SER A 250 -14.34 7.78 9.16
CA SER A 250 -15.62 7.56 8.49
C SER A 250 -16.04 6.09 8.34
N ALA A 251 -15.16 5.13 8.66
CA ALA A 251 -15.46 3.69 8.63
C ALA A 251 -15.64 3.08 10.03
N ASP A 252 -15.88 3.91 11.05
CA ASP A 252 -16.01 3.55 12.46
C ASP A 252 -17.28 4.15 13.07
N ASP A 253 -17.77 3.58 14.17
CA ASP A 253 -18.87 4.14 14.98
C ASP A 253 -18.56 4.05 16.47
N GLN A 254 -18.30 5.20 17.08
CA GLN A 254 -17.91 5.25 18.47
C GLN A 254 -19.03 4.86 19.44
N ARG A 255 -20.30 4.92 19.02
CA ARG A 255 -21.45 4.53 19.86
C ARG A 255 -21.44 3.03 20.17
N MET A 256 -20.71 2.23 19.40
CA MET A 256 -20.59 0.79 19.64
C MET A 256 -19.74 0.45 20.86
N TYR A 257 -18.84 1.35 21.28
CA TYR A 257 -17.85 1.07 22.34
C TYR A 257 -17.69 2.20 23.36
N ARG A 258 -18.38 3.33 23.19
CA ARG A 258 -18.44 4.43 24.16
C ARG A 258 -19.86 4.61 24.66
N ALA A 259 -19.99 4.94 25.94
CA ALA A 259 -21.30 5.13 26.54
C ALA A 259 -21.92 6.47 26.08
N SER A 260 -23.25 6.55 25.98
CA SER A 260 -23.91 7.77 25.49
C SER A 260 -23.71 8.97 26.42
N ASP A 261 -23.72 8.73 27.73
CA ASP A 261 -23.45 9.75 28.74
C ASP A 261 -22.01 10.29 28.67
N GLU A 262 -21.04 9.43 28.34
CA GLU A 262 -19.67 9.84 28.02
C GLU A 262 -19.66 10.77 26.81
N LEU A 263 -20.30 10.39 25.70
CA LEU A 263 -20.35 11.19 24.47
C LEU A 263 -21.01 12.55 24.68
N ASP A 264 -22.13 12.59 25.41
CA ASP A 264 -22.84 13.83 25.72
C ASP A 264 -21.99 14.77 26.60
N ALA A 265 -21.32 14.22 27.61
CA ALA A 265 -20.48 14.99 28.53
C ALA A 265 -19.26 15.64 27.86
N MET A 266 -18.74 15.07 26.77
CA MET A 266 -17.59 15.64 26.06
C MET A 266 -17.90 17.05 25.53
N HIS A 267 -19.14 17.34 25.14
CA HIS A 267 -19.51 18.66 24.62
C HIS A 267 -19.43 19.78 25.67
N GLU A 268 -19.43 19.44 26.97
CA GLU A 268 -19.15 20.40 28.04
C GLU A 268 -17.71 20.91 27.99
N ARG A 269 -16.81 20.16 27.33
CA ARG A 269 -15.39 20.46 27.14
C ARG A 269 -15.06 20.91 25.71
N ASP A 270 -16.05 21.37 24.93
CA ASP A 270 -15.80 21.87 23.57
C ASP A 270 -14.94 23.15 23.59
N PRO A 271 -13.69 23.10 23.10
CA PRO A 271 -12.76 24.23 23.19
C PRO A 271 -13.28 25.46 22.45
N ILE A 272 -13.98 25.26 21.34
CA ILE A 272 -14.49 26.35 20.51
C ILE A 272 -15.62 27.08 21.26
N MET A 273 -16.54 26.32 21.84
CA MET A 273 -17.69 26.87 22.56
C MET A 273 -17.26 27.59 23.84
N ILE A 274 -16.32 27.01 24.59
CA ILE A 274 -15.78 27.64 25.81
C ILE A 274 -15.08 28.96 25.45
N PHE A 275 -14.23 28.94 24.43
CA PHE A 275 -13.48 30.12 24.00
C PHE A 275 -14.40 31.24 23.48
N GLN A 276 -15.35 30.91 22.59
CA GLN A 276 -16.32 31.87 22.06
C GLN A 276 -17.17 32.51 23.16
N ARG A 277 -17.71 31.70 24.10
CA ARG A 277 -18.49 32.23 25.23
C ARG A 277 -17.64 33.12 26.14
N GLY A 278 -16.37 32.77 26.32
CA GLY A 278 -15.39 33.62 27.03
C GLY A 278 -15.24 34.98 26.36
N MET A 279 -15.04 35.02 25.04
CA MET A 279 -14.96 36.26 24.27
C MET A 279 -16.24 37.10 24.35
N ILE A 280 -17.41 36.47 24.33
CA ILE A 280 -18.70 37.17 24.48
C ILE A 280 -18.85 37.78 25.86
N ARG A 281 -18.55 37.00 26.90
CA ARG A 281 -18.56 37.49 28.30
C ARG A 281 -17.62 38.67 28.49
N ASP A 282 -16.45 38.64 27.85
CA ASP A 282 -15.43 39.68 27.97
C ASP A 282 -15.69 40.88 27.04
N GLY A 283 -16.78 40.85 26.25
CA GLY A 283 -17.21 41.95 25.38
C GLY A 283 -16.39 42.10 24.08
N LEU A 284 -15.64 41.07 23.69
CA LEU A 284 -14.83 41.04 22.47
C LEU A 284 -15.61 40.62 21.23
N LEU A 285 -16.76 39.97 21.43
CA LEU A 285 -17.64 39.42 20.40
C LEU A 285 -19.08 39.46 20.88
N THR A 286 -20.05 39.74 20.02
CA THR A 286 -21.47 39.57 20.33
C THR A 286 -21.99 38.24 19.78
N GLU A 287 -23.12 37.74 20.32
CA GLU A 287 -23.76 36.51 19.78
C GLU A 287 -24.07 36.63 18.29
N ALA A 288 -24.57 37.80 17.85
CA ALA A 288 -24.89 38.04 16.44
C ALA A 288 -23.64 38.04 15.54
N GLU A 289 -22.51 38.57 16.02
CA GLU A 289 -21.23 38.51 15.30
C GLU A 289 -20.66 37.10 15.25
N ALA A 290 -20.84 36.32 16.33
CA ALA A 290 -20.42 34.92 16.37
C ALA A 290 -21.20 34.05 15.37
N GLU A 291 -22.52 34.21 15.31
CA GLU A 291 -23.37 33.54 14.33
C GLU A 291 -23.01 33.94 12.89
N ALA A 292 -22.83 35.25 12.65
CA ALA A 292 -22.43 35.75 11.33
C ALA A 292 -21.05 35.24 10.90
N LEU A 293 -20.10 35.13 11.83
CA LEU A 293 -18.76 34.58 11.58
C LEU A 293 -18.85 33.10 11.16
N GLN A 294 -19.62 32.30 11.90
CA GLN A 294 -19.79 30.88 11.59
C GLN A 294 -20.43 30.67 10.21
N GLU A 295 -21.47 31.45 9.88
CA GLU A 295 -22.15 31.34 8.59
C GLU A 295 -21.25 31.80 7.43
N SER A 296 -20.50 32.88 7.60
CA SER A 296 -19.50 33.32 6.62
C SER A 296 -18.46 32.23 6.34
N ILE A 297 -17.93 31.60 7.39
CA ILE A 297 -16.95 30.52 7.25
C ILE A 297 -17.57 29.31 6.54
N ARG A 298 -18.81 28.95 6.88
CA ARG A 298 -19.53 27.83 6.25
C ARG A 298 -19.65 28.04 4.74
N GLU A 299 -19.99 29.25 4.30
CA GLU A 299 -20.10 29.58 2.88
C GLU A 299 -18.75 29.58 2.15
N GLU A 300 -17.70 30.10 2.80
CA GLU A 300 -16.33 30.05 2.27
C GLU A 300 -15.85 28.61 2.06
N ILE A 301 -16.05 27.74 3.05
CA ILE A 301 -15.72 26.31 2.96
C ILE A 301 -16.54 25.64 1.86
N ARG A 302 -17.85 25.88 1.81
CA ARG A 302 -18.73 25.34 0.76
C ARG A 302 -18.21 25.69 -0.63
N THR A 303 -17.86 26.96 -0.83
CA THR A 303 -17.29 27.46 -2.09
C THR A 303 -15.96 26.77 -2.41
N ALA A 304 -15.05 26.68 -1.45
CA ALA A 304 -13.74 26.03 -1.65
C ALA A 304 -13.87 24.55 -2.05
N TYR A 305 -14.75 23.80 -1.36
CA TYR A 305 -14.99 22.39 -1.69
C TYR A 305 -15.69 22.20 -3.04
N GLN A 306 -16.63 23.09 -3.39
CA GLN A 306 -17.25 23.05 -4.72
C GLN A 306 -16.23 23.27 -5.84
N GLN A 307 -15.35 24.27 -5.67
CA GLN A 307 -14.29 24.57 -6.64
C GLN A 307 -13.28 23.42 -6.74
N ALA A 308 -12.80 22.91 -5.60
CA ALA A 308 -11.85 21.80 -5.56
C ALA A 308 -12.42 20.52 -6.19
N GLY A 309 -13.68 20.20 -5.91
CA GLY A 309 -14.38 19.05 -6.49
C GLY A 309 -14.47 19.08 -8.01
N ALA A 310 -14.49 20.28 -8.61
CA ALA A 310 -14.50 20.49 -10.06
C ALA A 310 -13.11 20.46 -10.72
N THR A 311 -12.03 20.36 -9.95
CA THR A 311 -10.67 20.24 -10.51
C THR A 311 -10.37 18.84 -11.05
N ALA A 312 -9.30 18.72 -11.84
CA ALA A 312 -8.92 17.47 -12.49
C ALA A 312 -8.50 16.37 -11.51
N ASP A 313 -8.94 15.14 -11.78
CA ASP A 313 -8.50 13.94 -11.09
C ASP A 313 -7.06 13.54 -11.51
N PRO A 314 -6.36 12.73 -10.70
CA PRO A 314 -5.04 12.21 -11.06
C PRO A 314 -5.04 11.39 -12.35
N LEU A 315 -3.94 11.44 -13.10
CA LEU A 315 -3.77 10.70 -14.35
C LEU A 315 -3.09 9.35 -14.08
N ALA A 316 -3.57 8.27 -14.71
CA ALA A 316 -3.06 6.92 -14.46
C ALA A 316 -1.60 6.75 -14.90
N GLU A 317 -1.19 7.41 -15.98
CA GLU A 317 0.18 7.45 -16.49
C GLU A 317 1.16 8.14 -15.53
N GLU A 318 0.68 8.93 -14.58
CA GLU A 318 1.51 9.63 -13.59
C GLU A 318 1.83 8.76 -12.36
N CYS A 319 1.34 7.52 -12.30
CA CYS A 319 1.52 6.62 -11.15
C CYS A 319 3.01 6.41 -10.80
N THR A 320 3.90 6.35 -11.80
CA THR A 320 5.34 6.16 -11.60
C THR A 320 6.13 7.46 -11.44
N LEU A 321 5.49 8.63 -11.63
CA LEU A 321 6.18 9.92 -11.49
C LEU A 321 6.66 10.15 -10.06
N HIS A 322 7.81 10.80 -9.94
CA HIS A 322 8.45 11.14 -8.66
C HIS A 322 8.81 9.91 -7.80
N LEU A 323 8.90 8.71 -8.40
CA LEU A 323 9.51 7.58 -7.69
C LEU A 323 11.01 7.81 -7.47
N HIS A 324 11.68 8.36 -8.49
CA HIS A 324 13.05 8.81 -8.42
C HIS A 324 13.17 10.21 -9.04
N GLY A 325 14.24 10.91 -8.69
CA GLY A 325 14.61 12.18 -9.30
C GLY A 325 15.35 12.02 -10.62
N PRO A 326 15.68 13.14 -11.28
CA PRO A 326 16.59 13.11 -12.41
C PRO A 326 17.92 12.46 -11.99
N VAL A 327 18.48 11.66 -12.88
CA VAL A 327 19.80 11.06 -12.67
C VAL A 327 20.84 12.18 -12.70
N SER A 328 21.51 12.39 -11.59
CA SER A 328 22.65 13.30 -11.48
C SER A 328 23.91 12.47 -11.25
N SER A 329 24.86 12.56 -12.18
CA SER A 329 26.21 12.06 -11.98
C SER A 329 27.15 13.27 -11.96
N PRO A 330 28.03 13.40 -10.95
CA PRO A 330 29.05 14.43 -10.98
C PRO A 330 29.98 14.19 -12.17
N GLU A 331 30.54 15.26 -12.74
CA GLU A 331 31.39 15.18 -13.94
C GLU A 331 32.74 14.53 -13.66
N ALA A 332 33.29 14.76 -12.46
CA ALA A 332 34.61 14.28 -12.06
C ALA A 332 34.65 13.90 -10.57
N MET A 333 35.62 13.05 -10.24
CA MET A 333 36.06 12.81 -8.85
C MET A 333 37.06 13.91 -8.44
N PRO A 334 37.16 14.24 -7.15
CA PRO A 334 38.29 15.00 -6.63
C PRO A 334 39.59 14.20 -6.81
N GLU A 335 40.73 14.90 -6.83
CA GLU A 335 42.05 14.23 -6.87
C GLU A 335 42.27 13.48 -5.54
N ILE A 336 42.21 12.15 -5.62
CA ILE A 336 42.48 11.24 -4.50
C ILE A 336 43.68 10.37 -4.88
N ASP A 337 44.75 10.42 -4.10
CA ASP A 337 45.89 9.52 -4.26
C ASP A 337 45.66 8.22 -3.49
N LEU A 338 45.34 7.15 -4.22
CA LEU A 338 45.20 5.80 -3.68
C LEU A 338 46.44 4.93 -3.93
N GLY A 339 47.48 5.46 -4.58
CA GLY A 339 48.62 4.66 -5.03
C GLY A 339 48.26 3.64 -6.14
N ALA A 340 49.14 2.65 -6.34
CA ALA A 340 48.96 1.60 -7.35
C ALA A 340 48.04 0.46 -6.88
N SER A 341 47.98 0.22 -5.57
CA SER A 341 47.09 -0.74 -4.91
C SER A 341 46.61 -0.15 -3.59
N CYS A 342 45.37 -0.47 -3.20
CA CYS A 342 44.81 -0.09 -1.91
C CYS A 342 43.71 -1.08 -1.48
N ARG A 343 43.26 -0.97 -0.24
CA ARG A 343 42.05 -1.67 0.22
C ARG A 343 40.83 -0.83 -0.07
N MET A 344 39.68 -1.47 -0.28
CA MET A 344 38.43 -0.74 -0.53
C MET A 344 38.09 0.22 0.63
N LEU A 345 38.39 -0.14 1.87
CA LEU A 345 38.18 0.76 3.02
C LEU A 345 39.01 2.05 2.94
N ASP A 346 40.22 1.99 2.38
CA ASP A 346 41.09 3.16 2.26
C ASP A 346 40.52 4.12 1.20
N ALA A 347 40.00 3.58 0.09
CA ALA A 347 39.34 4.35 -0.96
C ALA A 347 38.05 5.04 -0.48
N VAL A 348 37.22 4.33 0.29
CA VAL A 348 36.00 4.90 0.89
C VAL A 348 36.36 6.01 1.88
N ASN A 349 37.35 5.79 2.75
CA ASN A 349 37.78 6.79 3.72
C ASN A 349 38.25 8.09 3.03
N GLN A 350 39.11 7.98 2.02
CA GLN A 350 39.56 9.16 1.26
C GLN A 350 38.41 9.86 0.53
N THR A 351 37.44 9.10 0.01
CA THR A 351 36.23 9.66 -0.60
C THR A 351 35.40 10.45 0.41
N PHE A 352 35.25 9.96 1.64
CA PHE A 352 34.56 10.68 2.71
C PHE A 352 35.29 11.95 3.14
N HIS A 353 36.62 11.91 3.22
CA HIS A 353 37.42 13.11 3.50
C HIS A 353 37.22 14.18 2.42
N ALA A 354 37.25 13.78 1.15
CA ALA A 354 37.03 14.68 0.02
C ALA A 354 35.60 15.23 -0.01
N ALA A 355 34.60 14.40 0.34
CA ALA A 355 33.22 14.85 0.49
C ALA A 355 33.09 15.89 1.61
N MET A 356 33.72 15.66 2.77
CA MET A 356 33.68 16.61 3.89
C MET A 356 34.38 17.94 3.57
N ASP A 357 35.40 17.92 2.71
CA ASP A 357 36.10 19.13 2.22
C ASP A 357 35.29 19.95 1.21
N SER A 358 34.56 19.27 0.32
CA SER A 358 33.91 19.91 -0.83
C SER A 358 32.42 20.13 -0.66
N MET A 359 31.76 19.39 0.24
CA MET A 359 30.32 19.42 0.45
C MET A 359 30.01 19.91 1.87
N ALA A 360 29.56 21.16 2.00
CA ALA A 360 29.22 21.74 3.30
C ALA A 360 28.07 20.99 4.00
N ASP A 361 27.15 20.43 3.21
CA ASP A 361 25.92 19.80 3.71
C ASP A 361 26.05 18.30 4.03
N VAL A 362 27.22 17.68 3.78
CA VAL A 362 27.42 16.26 4.13
C VAL A 362 27.53 16.08 5.64
N VAL A 363 26.82 15.08 6.17
CA VAL A 363 26.85 14.73 7.59
C VAL A 363 27.05 13.22 7.72
N PHE A 364 27.93 12.80 8.62
CA PHE A 364 28.24 11.42 8.96
C PHE A 364 27.72 11.11 10.37
N PHE A 365 27.00 10.01 10.49
CA PHE A 365 26.40 9.56 11.75
C PHE A 365 26.27 8.04 11.73
N GLY A 366 26.58 7.40 12.84
CA GLY A 366 26.55 5.95 12.96
C GLY A 366 27.28 5.48 14.20
N GLU A 367 27.25 4.18 14.46
CA GLU A 367 27.81 3.62 15.69
C GLU A 367 29.33 3.53 15.60
N ASP A 368 30.03 4.04 16.60
CA ASP A 368 31.50 4.01 16.70
C ASP A 368 32.28 4.73 15.59
N ILE A 369 31.62 5.60 14.79
CA ILE A 369 32.25 6.29 13.65
C ILE A 369 33.25 7.38 14.07
N GLU A 370 33.24 7.85 15.31
CA GLU A 370 34.16 8.89 15.77
C GLU A 370 35.58 8.37 16.01
N ASP A 371 36.55 9.26 15.87
CA ASP A 371 37.92 9.08 16.32
C ASP A 371 38.01 8.87 17.85
N PRO A 372 38.99 8.08 18.33
CA PRO A 372 40.13 7.52 17.61
C PRO A 372 39.84 6.20 16.86
N LYS A 373 38.60 5.68 16.92
CA LYS A 373 38.23 4.42 16.29
C LYS A 373 37.97 4.60 14.79
N GLY A 374 37.04 5.47 14.41
CA GLY A 374 36.73 5.73 13.00
C GLY A 374 35.84 4.67 12.35
N GLY A 375 34.94 4.05 13.13
CA GLY A 375 34.09 2.94 12.72
C GLY A 375 34.75 1.57 12.94
N VAL A 376 33.97 0.49 12.96
CA VAL A 376 34.49 -0.89 13.12
C VAL A 376 35.52 -1.25 12.06
N PHE A 377 35.37 -0.70 10.86
CA PHE A 377 36.24 -0.95 9.71
C PHE A 377 37.15 0.23 9.35
N ASN A 378 37.26 1.25 10.22
CA ASN A 378 38.05 2.47 10.00
C ASN A 378 37.59 3.34 8.79
N LEU A 379 36.36 3.18 8.29
CA LEU A 379 35.84 3.90 7.11
C LEU A 379 35.76 5.41 7.34
N THR A 380 35.47 5.86 8.57
CA THR A 380 35.27 7.27 8.93
C THR A 380 36.45 7.85 9.71
N LYS A 381 37.58 7.13 9.78
CA LYS A 381 38.75 7.56 10.53
C LYS A 381 39.24 8.94 10.11
N GLY A 382 39.48 9.80 11.09
CA GLY A 382 39.90 11.19 10.92
C GLY A 382 38.77 12.20 10.68
N LEU A 383 37.54 11.75 10.40
CA LEU A 383 36.44 12.67 10.06
C LEU A 383 35.97 13.48 11.27
N SER A 384 35.82 12.89 12.46
CA SER A 384 35.36 13.64 13.64
C SER A 384 36.46 14.52 14.22
N THR A 385 37.74 14.17 14.03
CA THR A 385 38.86 15.08 14.32
C THR A 385 38.84 16.31 13.40
N LYS A 386 38.44 16.11 12.13
CA LYS A 386 38.34 17.17 11.12
C LYS A 386 37.13 18.07 11.37
N ASP A 387 35.98 17.48 11.65
CA ASP A 387 34.74 18.18 11.96
C ASP A 387 33.88 17.42 12.98
N PRO A 388 33.96 17.77 14.28
CA PRO A 388 33.24 17.08 15.34
C PRO A 388 31.74 17.39 15.37
N ALA A 389 31.26 18.33 14.55
CA ALA A 389 29.82 18.61 14.44
C ALA A 389 29.17 17.79 13.33
N ARG A 390 29.92 17.53 12.24
CA ARG A 390 29.43 16.80 11.05
C ARG A 390 29.77 15.32 11.04
N ALA A 391 30.68 14.82 11.87
CA ALA A 391 30.92 13.38 12.04
C ALA A 391 30.80 13.00 13.51
N VAL A 392 29.67 12.38 13.87
CA VAL A 392 29.28 12.16 15.27
C VAL A 392 28.78 10.73 15.49
N ASN A 393 29.06 10.17 16.66
CA ASN A 393 28.54 8.86 17.04
C ASN A 393 27.02 8.89 17.22
N SER A 394 26.36 7.83 16.76
CA SER A 394 24.96 7.57 17.07
C SER A 394 24.79 6.82 18.39
N PRO A 395 23.60 6.90 19.03
CA PRO A 395 23.21 5.90 19.99
C PRO A 395 23.09 4.53 19.30
N LEU A 396 23.03 3.47 20.13
CA LEU A 396 22.81 2.10 19.68
C LEU A 396 21.33 1.89 19.36
N ALA A 397 20.88 2.52 18.28
CA ALA A 397 19.48 2.61 17.87
C ALA A 397 19.35 2.88 16.37
N GLU A 398 19.12 1.83 15.57
CA GLU A 398 19.12 1.93 14.12
C GLU A 398 17.92 2.68 13.57
N SER A 399 16.78 2.69 14.28
CA SER A 399 15.65 3.54 13.89
C SER A 399 16.02 5.02 14.00
N THR A 400 16.71 5.43 15.06
CA THR A 400 17.27 6.79 15.21
C THR A 400 18.17 7.16 14.05
N ILE A 401 19.14 6.31 13.70
CA ILE A 401 20.06 6.55 12.57
C ILE A 401 19.26 6.81 11.29
N MET A 402 18.33 5.91 10.95
CA MET A 402 17.58 5.99 9.71
C MET A 402 16.55 7.13 9.70
N GLY A 403 15.80 7.34 10.77
CA GLY A 403 14.77 8.36 10.85
C GLY A 403 15.33 9.79 10.85
N VAL A 404 16.40 10.03 11.62
CA VAL A 404 17.09 11.32 11.64
C VAL A 404 17.71 11.66 10.29
N SER A 405 18.22 10.66 9.55
CA SER A 405 18.72 10.86 8.19
C SER A 405 17.64 11.42 7.25
N VAL A 406 16.39 10.94 7.33
CA VAL A 406 15.28 11.46 6.52
C VAL A 406 14.98 12.92 6.86
N GLY A 407 14.98 13.26 8.14
CA GLY A 407 14.80 14.63 8.63
C GLY A 407 15.84 15.60 8.10
N LEU A 408 17.12 15.26 8.27
CA LEU A 408 18.25 16.03 7.75
C LEU A 408 18.17 16.20 6.22
N ALA A 409 17.90 15.11 5.50
CA ALA A 409 17.81 15.09 4.05
C ALA A 409 16.67 16.00 3.53
N SER A 410 15.48 15.88 4.13
CA SER A 410 14.32 16.68 3.75
C SER A 410 14.43 18.16 4.14
N TYR A 411 15.20 18.46 5.20
CA TYR A 411 15.54 19.82 5.59
C TYR A 411 16.48 20.50 4.58
N GLY A 412 17.51 19.77 4.12
CA GLY A 412 18.46 20.24 3.09
C GLY A 412 19.89 19.73 3.23
N LYS A 413 20.17 18.86 4.22
CA LYS A 413 21.48 18.22 4.40
C LYS A 413 21.63 16.97 3.51
N ARG A 414 22.83 16.39 3.47
CA ARG A 414 23.16 15.18 2.69
C ARG A 414 23.77 14.11 3.60
N PRO A 415 22.94 13.37 4.36
CA PRO A 415 23.43 12.33 5.27
C PRO A 415 24.17 11.22 4.53
N CYS A 416 25.30 10.78 5.08
CA CYS A 416 26.03 9.58 4.71
C CYS A 416 26.24 8.72 5.96
N PHE A 417 25.22 7.92 6.30
CA PHE A 417 25.10 7.30 7.61
C PHE A 417 25.44 5.81 7.56
N GLU A 418 26.06 5.32 8.64
CA GLU A 418 26.48 3.93 8.79
C GLU A 418 25.45 3.13 9.57
N ILE A 419 25.10 1.95 9.05
CA ILE A 419 24.60 0.85 9.88
C ILE A 419 25.76 -0.13 10.03
N GLN A 420 26.13 -0.47 11.27
CA GLN A 420 27.39 -1.16 11.57
C GLN A 420 27.54 -2.50 10.81
N PHE A 421 26.44 -3.25 10.68
CA PHE A 421 26.33 -4.43 9.81
C PHE A 421 24.91 -4.51 9.25
N VAL A 422 24.76 -4.94 7.99
CA VAL A 422 23.45 -5.03 7.34
C VAL A 422 22.44 -5.88 8.14
N ASP A 423 22.91 -6.89 8.88
CA ASP A 423 22.12 -7.76 9.75
C ASP A 423 21.34 -6.99 10.83
N PHE A 424 21.79 -5.80 11.24
CA PHE A 424 21.17 -4.98 12.28
C PHE A 424 20.22 -3.91 11.74
N ILE A 425 19.98 -3.84 10.43
CA ILE A 425 19.14 -2.77 9.84
C ILE A 425 17.65 -2.87 10.21
N TYR A 426 17.19 -4.00 10.73
CA TYR A 426 15.76 -4.30 10.90
C TYR A 426 14.99 -3.36 11.84
N PRO A 427 15.52 -2.87 12.97
CA PRO A 427 14.83 -1.85 13.77
C PRO A 427 14.58 -0.57 12.97
N GLY A 428 15.50 -0.16 12.11
CA GLY A 428 15.34 0.98 11.20
C GLY A 428 14.53 0.70 9.94
N TRP A 429 14.12 -0.55 9.71
CA TRP A 429 13.37 -0.94 8.50
C TRP A 429 12.09 -0.14 8.31
N ASN A 430 11.40 0.17 9.41
CA ASN A 430 10.18 0.98 9.36
C ASN A 430 10.44 2.39 8.80
N GLN A 431 11.55 3.03 9.20
CA GLN A 431 11.98 4.32 8.64
C GLN A 431 12.35 4.19 7.16
N LEU A 432 13.02 3.09 6.77
CA LEU A 432 13.36 2.82 5.37
C LEU A 432 12.12 2.77 4.48
N VAL A 433 11.16 1.89 4.79
CA VAL A 433 10.01 1.64 3.90
C VAL A 433 8.95 2.72 4.01
N SER A 434 8.71 3.24 5.22
CA SER A 434 7.60 4.15 5.47
C SER A 434 7.97 5.60 5.24
N ASN A 435 9.23 6.01 5.40
CA ASN A 435 9.66 7.41 5.26
C ASN A 435 10.62 7.60 4.09
N MET A 436 11.79 6.95 4.15
CA MET A 436 12.87 7.15 3.19
C MET A 436 12.44 6.84 1.75
N ALA A 437 11.86 5.65 1.52
CA ALA A 437 11.47 5.17 0.21
C ALA A 437 10.30 5.94 -0.43
N THR A 438 9.37 6.46 0.38
CA THR A 438 8.08 6.96 -0.13
C THR A 438 7.96 8.48 -0.09
N LEU A 439 8.81 9.21 0.64
CA LEU A 439 8.64 10.67 0.86
C LEU A 439 8.49 11.46 -0.44
N ARG A 440 9.37 11.23 -1.43
CA ARG A 440 9.29 11.93 -2.72
C ARG A 440 8.02 11.59 -3.49
N TRP A 441 7.68 10.30 -3.55
CA TRP A 441 6.52 9.84 -4.30
C TRP A 441 5.21 10.31 -3.66
N ARG A 442 5.05 10.16 -2.35
CA ARG A 442 3.81 10.52 -1.63
C ARG A 442 3.57 12.03 -1.53
N SER A 443 4.62 12.84 -1.69
CA SER A 443 4.54 14.30 -1.73
C SER A 443 4.53 14.86 -3.15
N PHE A 444 4.30 14.02 -4.16
CA PHE A 444 4.27 14.45 -5.57
C PHE A 444 5.53 15.25 -6.00
N GLY A 445 6.69 14.88 -5.46
CA GLY A 445 7.97 15.53 -5.74
C GLY A 445 8.27 16.80 -4.94
N HIS A 446 7.35 17.29 -4.11
CA HIS A 446 7.54 18.50 -3.30
C HIS A 446 8.60 18.32 -2.20
N TRP A 447 8.70 17.12 -1.63
CA TRP A 447 9.77 16.74 -0.70
C TRP A 447 10.78 15.80 -1.37
N LYS A 448 12.03 15.91 -0.95
CA LYS A 448 13.15 15.09 -1.42
C LYS A 448 13.81 14.38 -0.24
N CYS A 449 14.62 13.36 -0.52
CA CYS A 449 15.32 12.59 0.49
C CYS A 449 16.77 12.25 0.03
N PRO A 450 17.64 13.25 -0.19
CA PRO A 450 19.02 13.03 -0.65
C PRO A 450 19.90 12.48 0.48
N LEU A 451 20.01 11.16 0.57
CA LEU A 451 20.83 10.51 1.61
C LEU A 451 21.48 9.22 1.11
N VAL A 452 22.55 8.83 1.81
CA VAL A 452 23.24 7.55 1.65
C VAL A 452 23.20 6.80 2.96
N ILE A 453 22.71 5.56 2.94
CA ILE A 453 22.94 4.60 4.02
C ILE A 453 23.94 3.58 3.51
N TYR A 454 24.99 3.31 4.26
CA TYR A 454 25.93 2.26 3.92
C TYR A 454 26.05 1.25 5.06
N ALA A 455 26.26 -0.02 4.70
CA ALA A 455 26.35 -1.10 5.66
C ALA A 455 27.33 -2.18 5.18
N PRO A 456 28.27 -2.61 6.01
CA PRO A 456 29.05 -3.83 5.78
C PRO A 456 28.15 -5.07 5.65
N CYS A 457 28.38 -5.89 4.63
CA CYS A 457 27.59 -7.08 4.31
C CYS A 457 28.46 -8.28 3.90
N GLY A 458 27.82 -9.44 3.80
CA GLY A 458 28.40 -10.67 3.26
C GLY A 458 29.29 -11.47 4.22
N GLY A 459 29.52 -12.73 3.87
CA GLY A 459 30.34 -13.72 4.55
C GLY A 459 31.76 -13.79 4.00
N TYR A 460 32.29 -15.02 3.90
CA TYR A 460 33.69 -15.34 3.58
C TYR A 460 34.70 -14.86 4.64
N LEU A 461 34.19 -14.47 5.81
CA LEU A 461 34.96 -14.09 7.00
C LEU A 461 34.51 -14.99 8.16
N PRO A 462 35.20 -16.12 8.37
CA PRO A 462 34.79 -17.11 9.35
C PRO A 462 34.58 -16.54 10.75
N GLY A 463 33.48 -16.95 11.37
CA GLY A 463 33.08 -16.54 12.71
C GLY A 463 32.04 -15.42 12.75
N GLY A 464 31.64 -14.85 11.60
CA GLY A 464 30.56 -13.87 11.51
C GLY A 464 29.16 -14.44 11.83
N ALA A 465 28.93 -15.71 11.46
CA ALA A 465 27.72 -16.49 11.76
C ALA A 465 26.41 -15.80 11.32
N LEU A 466 25.34 -15.99 12.11
CA LEU A 466 23.98 -15.61 11.74
C LEU A 466 23.79 -14.10 11.55
N TRP A 467 24.56 -13.29 12.27
CA TRP A 467 24.31 -11.85 12.48
C TRP A 467 25.43 -10.95 11.96
N HIS A 468 26.40 -11.51 11.23
CA HIS A 468 27.44 -10.75 10.57
C HIS A 468 27.86 -11.45 9.27
N SER A 469 26.93 -12.01 8.51
CA SER A 469 27.31 -12.72 7.27
C SER A 469 26.25 -12.67 6.18
N GLN A 470 25.12 -11.97 6.38
CA GLN A 470 24.12 -11.86 5.31
C GLN A 470 24.57 -10.83 4.26
N ALA A 471 24.28 -11.13 2.98
CA ALA A 471 24.44 -10.18 1.88
C ALA A 471 23.17 -9.29 1.78
N GLY A 472 21.98 -9.90 1.68
CA GLY A 472 20.68 -9.28 1.94
C GLY A 472 20.18 -8.29 0.87
N GLU A 473 20.89 -8.13 -0.25
CA GLU A 473 20.60 -7.15 -1.29
C GLU A 473 19.19 -7.29 -1.89
N ALA A 474 18.66 -8.52 -1.98
CA ALA A 474 17.34 -8.77 -2.54
C ALA A 474 16.21 -8.14 -1.70
N SER A 475 16.42 -8.01 -0.38
CA SER A 475 15.44 -7.39 0.52
C SER A 475 15.23 -5.91 0.20
N PHE A 476 16.28 -5.22 -0.23
CA PHE A 476 16.23 -3.80 -0.59
C PHE A 476 15.79 -3.58 -2.04
N ALA A 477 16.25 -4.43 -2.97
CA ALA A 477 16.00 -4.29 -4.40
C ALA A 477 14.50 -4.21 -4.78
N ARG A 478 13.64 -4.81 -3.95
CA ARG A 478 12.18 -4.84 -4.13
C ARG A 478 11.44 -3.60 -3.63
N ILE A 479 12.14 -2.62 -3.04
CA ILE A 479 11.54 -1.44 -2.42
C ILE A 479 11.57 -0.29 -3.43
N PRO A 480 10.41 0.19 -3.91
CA PRO A 480 10.37 1.31 -4.84
C PRO A 480 10.89 2.60 -4.16
N GLY A 481 11.60 3.43 -4.90
CA GLY A 481 12.03 4.76 -4.43
C GLY A 481 13.41 4.81 -3.77
N ILE A 482 14.07 3.65 -3.57
CA ILE A 482 15.47 3.59 -3.14
C ILE A 482 16.37 3.02 -4.24
N ARG A 483 17.66 3.33 -4.17
CA ARG A 483 18.71 2.74 -5.02
C ARG A 483 19.57 1.79 -4.18
N VAL A 484 20.07 0.73 -4.78
CA VAL A 484 20.87 -0.30 -4.08
C VAL A 484 22.08 -0.64 -4.93
N VAL A 485 23.28 -0.51 -4.35
CA VAL A 485 24.55 -0.80 -5.04
C VAL A 485 25.48 -1.63 -4.16
N VAL A 486 26.33 -2.42 -4.81
CA VAL A 486 27.30 -3.32 -4.19
C VAL A 486 28.62 -3.18 -4.95
N PRO A 487 29.61 -2.42 -4.44
CA PRO A 487 30.91 -2.30 -5.09
C PRO A 487 31.72 -3.60 -4.99
N SER A 488 32.60 -3.81 -5.98
CA SER A 488 33.47 -4.98 -6.03
C SER A 488 34.97 -4.62 -6.02
N THR A 489 35.33 -3.35 -6.23
CA THR A 489 36.72 -2.86 -6.21
C THR A 489 36.85 -1.53 -5.45
N PRO A 490 38.06 -1.12 -5.03
CA PRO A 490 38.28 0.18 -4.41
C PRO A 490 37.81 1.36 -5.28
N SER A 491 38.08 1.32 -6.60
CA SER A 491 37.65 2.37 -7.53
C SER A 491 36.13 2.42 -7.69
N ASP A 492 35.45 1.27 -7.74
CA ASP A 492 33.98 1.23 -7.78
C ASP A 492 33.38 1.82 -6.51
N ALA A 493 33.92 1.47 -5.33
CA ALA A 493 33.42 1.97 -4.06
C ALA A 493 33.53 3.50 -4.01
N ALA A 494 34.70 4.06 -4.32
CA ALA A 494 34.91 5.51 -4.36
C ALA A 494 33.95 6.20 -5.34
N GLY A 495 33.85 5.70 -6.58
CA GLY A 495 33.00 6.29 -7.61
C GLY A 495 31.49 6.17 -7.32
N LEU A 496 31.04 5.05 -6.75
CA LEU A 496 29.64 4.84 -6.37
C LEU A 496 29.23 5.73 -5.18
N PHE A 497 30.07 5.83 -4.14
CA PHE A 497 29.81 6.74 -3.03
C PHE A 497 29.74 8.19 -3.51
N TRP A 498 30.68 8.61 -4.35
CA TRP A 498 30.70 9.96 -4.88
C TRP A 498 29.45 10.28 -5.69
N THR A 499 29.03 9.40 -6.59
CA THR A 499 27.76 9.55 -7.32
C THR A 499 26.56 9.60 -6.37
N ALA A 500 26.49 8.69 -5.39
CA ALA A 500 25.37 8.61 -4.46
C ALA A 500 25.24 9.86 -3.58
N LEU A 501 26.36 10.39 -3.08
CA LEU A 501 26.41 11.65 -2.30
C LEU A 501 25.89 12.84 -3.10
N HIS A 502 26.07 12.85 -4.42
CA HIS A 502 25.56 13.88 -5.33
C HIS A 502 24.14 13.61 -5.84
N GLY A 503 23.56 12.46 -5.49
CA GLY A 503 22.20 12.07 -5.84
C GLY A 503 21.13 12.80 -5.02
N GLU A 504 19.91 12.79 -5.56
CA GLU A 504 18.74 13.45 -4.96
C GLU A 504 17.76 12.45 -4.31
N ASP A 505 18.06 11.15 -4.30
CA ASP A 505 17.22 10.10 -3.70
C ASP A 505 18.04 9.19 -2.78
N PRO A 506 17.38 8.43 -1.89
CA PRO A 506 18.04 7.51 -0.99
C PRO A 506 18.81 6.43 -1.74
N THR A 507 20.07 6.22 -1.35
CA THR A 507 20.93 5.16 -1.88
C THR A 507 21.46 4.29 -0.75
N ILE A 508 21.28 2.98 -0.88
CA ILE A 508 21.83 1.96 0.01
C ILE A 508 23.10 1.40 -0.64
N ILE A 509 24.22 1.47 0.07
CA ILE A 509 25.52 0.93 -0.38
C ILE A 509 25.90 -0.22 0.54
N LEU A 510 25.89 -1.45 0.01
CA LEU A 510 26.25 -2.63 0.78
C LEU A 510 27.71 -2.98 0.51
N LEU A 511 28.56 -2.94 1.54
CA LEU A 511 30.01 -3.10 1.41
C LEU A 511 30.43 -4.55 1.70
N PRO A 512 30.90 -5.33 0.71
CA PRO A 512 31.26 -6.73 0.91
C PRO A 512 32.50 -6.85 1.80
N LYS A 513 32.34 -7.41 3.00
CA LYS A 513 33.37 -7.31 4.05
C LYS A 513 34.67 -8.00 3.70
N HIS A 514 34.62 -9.12 2.99
CA HIS A 514 35.81 -9.82 2.52
C HIS A 514 36.64 -8.92 1.61
N LEU A 515 36.01 -8.27 0.64
CA LEU A 515 36.68 -7.33 -0.26
C LEU A 515 37.13 -6.02 0.42
N MET A 516 36.54 -5.62 1.54
CA MET A 516 36.99 -4.41 2.27
C MET A 516 38.44 -4.50 2.73
N TRP A 517 38.92 -5.70 3.06
CA TRP A 517 40.27 -5.93 3.59
C TRP A 517 41.28 -6.38 2.54
N ALA A 518 40.81 -6.86 1.39
CA ALA A 518 41.67 -7.29 0.30
C ALA A 518 42.42 -6.10 -0.31
N GLU A 519 43.73 -6.25 -0.51
CA GLU A 519 44.53 -5.28 -1.26
C GLU A 519 44.35 -5.54 -2.75
N GLN A 520 43.85 -4.54 -3.48
CA GLN A 520 43.52 -4.65 -4.90
C GLN A 520 44.21 -3.54 -5.69
N SER A 521 44.49 -3.79 -6.97
CA SER A 521 44.99 -2.76 -7.89
C SER A 521 43.98 -1.63 -8.05
N VAL A 522 44.45 -0.39 -8.05
CA VAL A 522 43.60 0.78 -8.26
C VAL A 522 43.37 0.97 -9.76
N GLY A 523 42.11 0.91 -10.18
CA GLY A 523 41.69 1.29 -11.53
C GLY A 523 41.48 2.80 -11.68
N GLU A 524 41.07 3.24 -12.86
CA GLU A 524 40.71 4.65 -13.10
C GLU A 524 39.63 5.12 -12.12
N LEU A 525 39.87 6.26 -11.47
CA LEU A 525 38.93 6.88 -10.54
C LEU A 525 38.00 7.84 -11.29
N SER A 526 36.75 7.43 -11.44
CA SER A 526 35.69 8.24 -12.04
C SER A 526 34.38 8.04 -11.28
N PRO A 527 33.46 9.01 -11.29
CA PRO A 527 32.12 8.78 -10.78
C PRO A 527 31.45 7.62 -11.51
N VAL A 528 30.88 6.67 -10.77
CA VAL A 528 30.22 5.50 -11.36
C VAL A 528 28.71 5.77 -11.44
N PRO A 529 28.10 5.81 -12.63
CA PRO A 529 26.67 6.01 -12.75
C PRO A 529 25.88 4.84 -12.13
N LEU A 530 24.87 5.16 -11.31
CA LEU A 530 23.99 4.16 -10.72
C LEU A 530 23.17 3.49 -11.85
N GLY A 531 23.05 2.17 -11.79
CA GLY A 531 22.39 1.37 -12.84
C GLY A 531 23.29 0.89 -13.98
N GLN A 532 24.61 1.13 -13.94
CA GLN A 532 25.53 0.65 -14.97
C GLN A 532 26.41 -0.51 -14.49
N ALA A 533 26.45 -1.60 -15.26
CA ALA A 533 27.34 -2.72 -15.04
C ALA A 533 28.74 -2.47 -15.63
N ARG A 534 29.74 -3.24 -15.21
CA ARG A 534 31.09 -3.25 -15.77
C ARG A 534 31.38 -4.60 -16.40
N THR A 535 31.82 -4.61 -17.66
CA THR A 535 32.42 -5.81 -18.26
C THR A 535 33.84 -5.97 -17.73
N VAL A 536 34.08 -6.97 -16.89
CA VAL A 536 35.39 -7.29 -16.31
C VAL A 536 36.26 -8.04 -17.32
N ARG A 537 35.68 -9.01 -18.03
CA ARG A 537 36.33 -9.78 -19.10
C ARG A 537 35.39 -9.85 -20.30
N SER A 538 35.89 -9.64 -21.51
CA SER A 538 35.10 -9.82 -22.73
C SER A 538 35.26 -11.25 -23.24
N GLY A 539 34.14 -11.91 -23.56
CA GLY A 539 34.15 -13.22 -24.20
C GLY A 539 32.93 -13.46 -25.08
N ARG A 540 32.84 -14.61 -25.74
CA ARG A 540 31.75 -14.97 -26.67
C ARG A 540 31.06 -16.30 -26.36
N LEU A 541 31.54 -17.05 -25.37
CA LEU A 541 31.03 -18.38 -25.06
C LEU A 541 29.82 -18.36 -24.11
N LEU A 542 29.88 -17.52 -23.08
CA LEU A 542 28.95 -17.45 -21.96
C LEU A 542 28.90 -16.04 -21.39
N THR A 543 27.71 -15.55 -21.07
CA THR A 543 27.50 -14.38 -20.21
C THR A 543 27.47 -14.84 -18.76
N LEU A 544 28.39 -14.34 -17.93
CA LEU A 544 28.42 -14.60 -16.50
C LEU A 544 28.22 -13.26 -15.76
N VAL A 545 27.12 -13.15 -15.01
CA VAL A 545 26.78 -11.95 -14.22
C VAL A 545 27.03 -12.22 -12.74
N THR A 546 27.74 -11.33 -12.07
CA THR A 546 28.01 -11.41 -10.62
C THR A 546 28.25 -10.02 -10.02
N TRP A 547 28.46 -9.91 -8.71
CA TRP A 547 28.73 -8.66 -7.99
C TRP A 547 29.34 -8.94 -6.61
N GLY A 548 29.95 -7.93 -6.00
CA GLY A 548 30.53 -7.99 -4.66
C GLY A 548 31.57 -9.11 -4.53
N ASN A 549 31.57 -9.83 -3.41
CA ASN A 549 32.53 -10.91 -3.11
C ASN A 549 32.61 -11.98 -4.22
N CYS A 550 31.51 -12.21 -4.94
CA CYS A 550 31.48 -13.24 -5.97
C CYS A 550 32.27 -12.87 -7.24
N VAL A 551 32.63 -11.60 -7.46
CA VAL A 551 33.51 -11.20 -8.58
C VAL A 551 34.87 -11.88 -8.46
N GLU A 552 35.55 -11.71 -7.32
CA GLU A 552 36.86 -12.33 -7.05
C GLU A 552 36.76 -13.86 -7.14
N LEU A 553 35.73 -14.44 -6.52
CA LEU A 553 35.51 -15.89 -6.53
C LEU A 553 35.37 -16.47 -7.95
N VAL A 554 34.68 -15.74 -8.85
CA VAL A 554 34.50 -16.15 -10.25
C VAL A 554 35.80 -15.99 -11.03
N GLU A 555 36.53 -14.90 -10.86
CA GLU A 555 37.83 -14.69 -11.51
C GLU A 555 38.83 -15.78 -11.15
N GLU A 556 38.99 -16.08 -9.85
CA GLU A 556 39.84 -17.17 -9.38
C GLU A 556 39.42 -18.52 -9.98
N THR A 557 38.12 -18.80 -10.03
CA THR A 557 37.63 -20.05 -10.62
C THR A 557 38.02 -20.15 -12.10
N LEU A 558 37.84 -19.07 -12.87
CA LEU A 558 38.18 -19.06 -14.30
C LEU A 558 39.68 -19.19 -14.55
N ASP A 559 40.52 -18.60 -13.68
CA ASP A 559 41.98 -18.64 -13.80
C ASP A 559 42.57 -20.00 -13.38
N GLU A 560 41.91 -20.72 -12.46
CA GLU A 560 42.32 -22.06 -12.02
C GLU A 560 41.86 -23.19 -12.96
N MET A 561 40.89 -22.95 -13.84
CA MET A 561 40.43 -23.95 -14.80
C MET A 561 41.51 -24.25 -15.85
N GLU A 562 41.80 -25.54 -16.08
CA GLU A 562 42.76 -25.98 -17.11
C GLU A 562 42.35 -25.56 -18.54
N VAL A 563 41.05 -25.36 -18.76
CA VAL A 563 40.49 -24.92 -20.05
C VAL A 563 40.21 -23.42 -19.96
N GLY A 564 40.95 -22.62 -20.74
CA GLY A 564 40.66 -21.20 -20.89
C GLY A 564 39.32 -20.97 -21.57
N LEU A 565 38.28 -20.67 -20.79
CA LEU A 565 36.94 -20.40 -21.30
C LEU A 565 36.79 -18.93 -21.72
N ASP A 566 36.20 -18.71 -22.89
CA ASP A 566 35.94 -17.38 -23.46
C ASP A 566 34.68 -16.73 -22.86
N VAL A 567 34.71 -16.44 -21.56
CA VAL A 567 33.58 -15.94 -20.76
C VAL A 567 33.49 -14.41 -20.81
N GLU A 568 32.30 -13.89 -21.07
CA GLU A 568 31.96 -12.48 -20.84
C GLU A 568 31.53 -12.31 -19.38
N LEU A 569 32.44 -11.82 -18.55
CA LEU A 569 32.23 -11.60 -17.12
C LEU A 569 31.73 -10.17 -16.89
N ILE A 570 30.56 -10.04 -16.29
CA ILE A 570 29.88 -8.78 -15.99
C ILE A 570 29.75 -8.64 -14.47
N ASP A 571 30.31 -7.56 -13.94
CA ASP A 571 30.08 -7.09 -12.57
C ASP A 571 28.89 -6.12 -12.58
N LEU A 572 27.82 -6.45 -11.86
CA LEU A 572 26.58 -5.70 -11.91
C LEU A 572 26.72 -4.30 -11.31
N ARG A 573 27.51 -4.15 -10.23
CA ARG A 573 27.71 -2.94 -9.38
C ARG A 573 26.45 -2.32 -8.76
N SER A 574 25.32 -2.34 -9.48
CA SER A 574 24.05 -1.72 -9.11
C SER A 574 22.93 -2.76 -9.20
N ILE A 575 22.34 -3.05 -8.04
CA ILE A 575 21.28 -4.07 -7.91
C ILE A 575 19.92 -3.49 -8.32
N GLN A 576 19.68 -2.23 -7.95
CA GLN A 576 18.46 -1.52 -8.32
C GLN A 576 18.75 -0.01 -8.44
N PRO A 577 18.55 0.60 -9.63
CA PRO A 577 18.31 -0.06 -10.91
C PRO A 577 19.51 -0.93 -11.33
N TRP A 578 19.29 -1.88 -12.24
CA TRP A 578 20.33 -2.74 -12.80
C TRP A 578 20.40 -2.62 -14.32
N ASP A 579 21.55 -2.94 -14.89
CA ASP A 579 21.86 -2.73 -16.30
C ASP A 579 21.27 -3.82 -17.22
N ARG A 580 19.98 -3.69 -17.50
CA ARG A 580 19.24 -4.64 -18.35
C ARG A 580 19.83 -4.72 -19.75
N ASP A 581 20.21 -3.57 -20.31
CA ASP A 581 20.68 -3.47 -21.70
C ASP A 581 22.04 -4.15 -21.87
N CYS A 582 22.97 -3.96 -20.94
CA CYS A 582 24.26 -4.65 -20.94
C CYS A 582 24.08 -6.18 -20.93
N ILE A 583 23.22 -6.68 -20.03
CA ILE A 583 22.98 -8.12 -19.89
C ILE A 583 22.27 -8.68 -21.13
N THR A 584 21.24 -8.00 -21.65
CA THR A 584 20.57 -8.39 -22.90
C THR A 584 21.56 -8.47 -24.05
N ALA A 585 22.39 -7.43 -24.25
CA ALA A 585 23.38 -7.40 -25.32
C ALA A 585 24.40 -8.54 -25.20
N SER A 586 24.85 -8.84 -23.98
CA SER A 586 25.76 -9.94 -23.70
C SER A 586 25.13 -11.30 -24.01
N ILE A 587 23.88 -11.55 -23.59
CA ILE A 587 23.21 -12.82 -23.87
C ILE A 587 22.97 -13.00 -25.37
N LEU A 588 22.61 -11.95 -26.10
CA LEU A 588 22.48 -12.02 -27.57
C LEU A 588 23.82 -12.33 -28.26
N LYS A 589 24.94 -11.92 -27.67
CA LYS A 589 26.30 -12.22 -28.15
C LYS A 589 26.71 -13.67 -27.85
N THR A 590 26.45 -14.16 -26.64
CA THR A 590 26.99 -15.44 -26.15
C THR A 590 26.02 -16.62 -26.31
N GLY A 591 24.72 -16.34 -26.17
CA GLY A 591 23.62 -17.30 -26.18
C GLY A 591 23.53 -18.13 -24.91
N ARG A 592 24.19 -17.77 -23.80
CA ARG A 592 24.08 -18.50 -22.52
C ARG A 592 24.21 -17.54 -21.35
N LEU A 593 23.50 -17.81 -20.26
CA LEU A 593 23.51 -17.00 -19.05
C LEU A 593 23.83 -17.84 -17.81
N MET A 594 24.79 -17.39 -17.02
CA MET A 594 25.04 -17.86 -15.66
C MET A 594 25.05 -16.67 -14.71
N VAL A 595 24.42 -16.80 -13.55
CA VAL A 595 24.47 -15.81 -12.47
C VAL A 595 25.16 -16.43 -11.26
N VAL A 596 26.11 -15.72 -10.66
CA VAL A 596 26.73 -16.11 -9.39
C VAL A 596 26.46 -15.00 -8.38
N GLN A 597 25.82 -15.33 -7.26
CA GLN A 597 25.45 -14.36 -6.23
C GLN A 597 25.68 -14.93 -4.83
N GLU A 598 25.89 -14.06 -3.86
CA GLU A 598 26.12 -14.48 -2.48
C GLU A 598 24.82 -14.71 -1.69
N ASP A 599 23.77 -13.94 -1.97
CA ASP A 599 22.50 -14.02 -1.25
C ASP A 599 21.79 -15.39 -1.46
N ASN A 600 20.67 -15.58 -0.76
CA ASN A 600 19.82 -16.76 -0.88
C ASN A 600 19.38 -17.00 -2.32
N ILE A 601 19.14 -18.26 -2.69
CA ILE A 601 18.61 -18.59 -4.02
C ILE A 601 17.17 -18.13 -4.20
N SER A 602 16.32 -18.28 -3.17
CA SER A 602 14.90 -17.96 -3.24
C SER A 602 14.63 -16.47 -3.16
N ALA A 603 13.72 -15.97 -4.01
CA ALA A 603 13.31 -14.57 -4.08
C ALA A 603 14.49 -13.60 -4.27
N SER A 604 15.42 -13.96 -5.15
CA SER A 604 16.72 -13.31 -5.26
C SER A 604 16.91 -12.47 -6.52
N VAL A 605 17.95 -11.63 -6.51
CA VAL A 605 18.32 -10.79 -7.66
C VAL A 605 18.63 -11.64 -8.89
N GLY A 606 19.32 -12.76 -8.74
CA GLY A 606 19.59 -13.69 -9.83
C GLY A 606 18.33 -14.28 -10.44
N GLN A 607 17.32 -14.62 -9.62
CA GLN A 607 16.03 -15.08 -10.12
C GLN A 607 15.29 -13.96 -10.87
N MET A 608 15.34 -12.72 -10.37
CA MET A 608 14.81 -11.55 -11.07
C MET A 608 15.46 -11.36 -12.44
N ILE A 609 16.79 -11.42 -12.53
CA ILE A 609 17.52 -11.27 -13.80
C ILE A 609 17.09 -12.36 -14.78
N VAL A 610 17.08 -13.63 -14.35
CA VAL A 610 16.66 -14.75 -15.21
C VAL A 610 15.22 -14.58 -15.70
N ALA A 611 14.29 -14.21 -14.81
CA ALA A 611 12.88 -14.03 -15.17
C ALA A 611 12.70 -12.88 -16.17
N GLU A 612 13.33 -11.72 -15.93
CA GLU A 612 13.27 -10.57 -16.83
C GLU A 612 13.85 -10.90 -18.20
N MET A 613 15.05 -11.50 -18.25
CA MET A 613 15.73 -11.86 -19.48
C MET A 613 14.93 -12.88 -20.30
N CYS A 614 14.38 -13.92 -19.65
CA CYS A 614 13.57 -14.93 -20.33
C CYS A 614 12.20 -14.42 -20.79
N SER A 615 11.70 -13.30 -20.25
CA SER A 615 10.46 -12.67 -20.71
C SER A 615 10.61 -11.98 -22.07
N GLN A 616 11.85 -11.61 -22.43
CA GLN A 616 12.15 -10.96 -23.71
C GLN A 616 12.28 -12.00 -24.82
N HIS A 617 11.44 -11.88 -25.86
CA HIS A 617 11.38 -12.87 -26.94
C HIS A 617 12.74 -13.08 -27.64
N ALA A 618 13.48 -12.01 -27.91
CA ALA A 618 14.78 -12.07 -28.58
C ALA A 618 15.83 -12.82 -27.73
N VAL A 619 15.86 -12.56 -26.42
CA VAL A 619 16.77 -13.25 -25.50
C VAL A 619 16.41 -14.72 -25.39
N LEU A 620 15.12 -15.05 -25.20
CA LEU A 620 14.66 -16.43 -25.11
C LEU A 620 15.01 -17.25 -26.36
N GLN A 621 14.92 -16.66 -27.56
CA GLN A 621 15.33 -17.31 -28.81
C GLN A 621 16.85 -17.49 -28.94
N ALA A 622 17.65 -16.59 -28.36
CA ALA A 622 19.11 -16.66 -28.43
C ALA A 622 19.72 -17.68 -27.46
N LEU A 623 18.99 -18.08 -26.42
CA LEU A 623 19.48 -19.02 -25.41
C LEU A 623 19.71 -20.42 -25.99
N LYS A 624 20.98 -20.87 -25.93
CA LYS A 624 21.47 -22.21 -26.29
C LYS A 624 21.30 -23.21 -25.16
N SER A 625 21.04 -22.74 -23.94
CA SER A 625 20.83 -23.54 -22.74
C SER A 625 19.98 -22.76 -21.73
N PRO A 626 19.25 -23.45 -20.83
CA PRO A 626 18.59 -22.79 -19.71
C PRO A 626 19.60 -22.00 -18.85
N PRO A 627 19.27 -20.79 -18.39
CA PRO A 627 20.11 -20.04 -17.46
C PRO A 627 20.37 -20.81 -16.17
N THR A 628 21.55 -20.63 -15.57
CA THR A 628 21.93 -21.27 -14.30
C THR A 628 22.26 -20.22 -13.24
N ILE A 629 21.86 -20.46 -12.00
CA ILE A 629 22.20 -19.63 -10.85
C ILE A 629 23.03 -20.46 -9.87
N VAL A 630 24.18 -19.93 -9.44
CA VAL A 630 24.95 -20.43 -8.31
C VAL A 630 24.82 -19.43 -7.17
N SER A 631 24.31 -19.90 -6.03
CA SER A 631 23.89 -19.06 -4.91
C SER A 631 24.17 -19.75 -3.58
N LYS A 632 24.08 -19.01 -2.48
CA LYS A 632 23.88 -19.61 -1.16
C LYS A 632 22.54 -20.35 -1.12
N ALA A 633 22.52 -21.53 -0.52
CA ALA A 633 21.27 -22.25 -0.29
C ALA A 633 20.36 -21.48 0.70
N ASP A 634 19.08 -21.82 0.78
CA ASP A 634 18.13 -21.23 1.74
C ASP A 634 18.39 -21.72 3.17
N VAL A 635 19.58 -21.43 3.67
CA VAL A 635 20.11 -21.78 4.99
C VAL A 635 20.84 -20.58 5.57
N HIS A 636 20.90 -20.52 6.90
CA HIS A 636 21.68 -19.50 7.59
C HIS A 636 23.17 -19.82 7.55
N VAL A 637 24.01 -18.78 7.70
CA VAL A 637 25.46 -18.91 7.79
C VAL A 637 25.83 -19.35 9.21
N GLY A 638 26.40 -20.56 9.34
CA GLY A 638 26.78 -21.11 10.65
C GLY A 638 28.08 -20.52 11.19
N PHE A 639 28.25 -20.51 12.52
CA PHE A 639 29.45 -19.99 13.18
C PHE A 639 30.72 -20.81 12.90
N ASN A 640 30.59 -22.13 12.77
CA ASN A 640 31.73 -22.96 12.39
C ASN A 640 32.02 -22.77 10.88
N PRO A 641 33.29 -22.53 10.49
CA PRO A 641 33.66 -22.31 9.08
C PRO A 641 33.16 -23.41 8.13
N ILE A 642 33.04 -24.66 8.60
CA ILE A 642 32.48 -25.76 7.79
C ILE A 642 31.07 -25.44 7.32
N TYR A 643 30.22 -24.87 8.17
CA TYR A 643 28.84 -24.51 7.80
C TYR A 643 28.79 -23.26 6.92
N GLU A 644 29.65 -22.26 7.18
CA GLU A 644 29.72 -21.06 6.37
C GLU A 644 30.10 -21.37 4.93
N TYR A 645 31.23 -22.07 4.72
CA TYR A 645 31.69 -22.42 3.38
C TYR A 645 30.79 -23.44 2.67
N ALA A 646 30.12 -24.34 3.42
CA ALA A 646 29.13 -25.23 2.82
C ALA A 646 27.88 -24.48 2.33
N ALA A 647 27.51 -23.37 2.97
CA ALA A 647 26.37 -22.55 2.57
C ALA A 647 26.70 -21.66 1.37
N LEU A 648 27.74 -20.82 1.49
CA LEU A 648 28.12 -19.78 0.52
C LEU A 648 28.62 -20.36 -0.81
N PRO A 649 28.40 -19.73 -1.97
CA PRO A 649 28.99 -20.16 -3.25
C PRO A 649 30.50 -20.43 -3.15
N ASP A 650 30.98 -21.43 -3.90
CA ASP A 650 32.39 -21.81 -3.94
C ASP A 650 32.85 -22.13 -5.38
N LYS A 651 34.18 -22.20 -5.57
CA LYS A 651 34.82 -22.46 -6.86
C LYS A 651 34.37 -23.79 -7.50
N ALA A 652 34.19 -24.83 -6.68
CA ALA A 652 33.80 -26.15 -7.16
C ALA A 652 32.36 -26.15 -7.73
N ARG A 653 31.43 -25.47 -7.07
CA ARG A 653 30.04 -25.30 -7.55
C ARG A 653 29.98 -24.44 -8.81
N ILE A 654 30.80 -23.39 -8.90
CA ILE A 654 30.90 -22.54 -10.09
C ILE A 654 31.43 -23.35 -11.27
N ALA A 655 32.57 -24.05 -11.12
CA ALA A 655 33.15 -24.90 -12.15
C ALA A 655 32.17 -25.99 -12.61
N ALA A 656 31.51 -26.68 -11.68
CA ALA A 656 30.53 -27.70 -12.00
C ALA A 656 29.29 -27.12 -12.73
N ALA A 657 28.88 -25.89 -12.43
CA ALA A 657 27.81 -25.21 -13.14
C ALA A 657 28.23 -24.82 -14.57
N LEU A 658 29.46 -24.32 -14.75
CA LEU A 658 30.04 -24.04 -16.07
C LEU A 658 30.08 -25.30 -16.94
N GLU A 659 30.60 -26.41 -16.41
CA GLU A 659 30.65 -27.70 -17.11
C GLU A 659 29.25 -28.18 -17.54
N ARG A 660 28.27 -28.15 -16.62
CA ARG A 660 26.88 -28.54 -16.93
C ARG A 660 26.26 -27.67 -18.02
N LEU A 661 26.49 -26.37 -17.94
CA LEU A 661 25.92 -25.39 -18.87
C LEU A 661 26.54 -25.50 -20.27
N LEU A 662 27.80 -25.94 -20.37
CA LEU A 662 28.47 -26.20 -21.65
C LEU A 662 28.15 -27.59 -22.22
N ALA A 663 27.86 -28.58 -21.37
CA ALA A 663 27.56 -29.96 -21.81
C ALA A 663 26.32 -30.08 -22.69
N SER A 664 25.29 -29.24 -22.48
CA SER A 664 24.05 -29.23 -23.28
C SER A 664 24.27 -28.90 -24.76
N SER A 665 25.39 -28.25 -25.09
CA SER A 665 25.74 -27.84 -26.46
C SER A 665 26.10 -29.01 -27.39
N LEU A 666 26.57 -30.13 -26.84
CA LEU A 666 26.93 -31.31 -27.63
C LEU A 666 25.69 -32.10 -28.09
N GLN A 667 24.67 -32.16 -27.23
CA GLN A 667 23.46 -32.94 -27.47
C GLN A 667 22.46 -32.19 -28.36
N SER A 668 22.33 -30.87 -28.16
CA SER A 668 21.48 -30.04 -29.01
C SER A 668 22.04 -29.86 -30.44
N ALA A 669 23.37 -29.90 -30.61
CA ALA A 669 24.01 -29.92 -31.94
C ALA A 669 23.74 -31.23 -32.71
N LEU A 670 23.54 -32.36 -32.02
CA LEU A 670 23.18 -33.64 -32.64
C LEU A 670 21.70 -33.67 -33.08
N GLU A 671 20.82 -32.98 -32.35
CA GLU A 671 19.38 -32.95 -32.64
C GLU A 671 19.00 -31.93 -33.73
N GLN A 672 19.71 -30.79 -33.83
CA GLN A 672 19.46 -29.80 -34.88
C GLN A 672 19.84 -30.28 -36.29
N ALA A 673 20.77 -31.23 -36.41
CA ALA A 673 21.09 -31.88 -37.69
C ALA A 673 19.90 -32.70 -38.26
N THR A 674 18.95 -33.12 -37.41
CA THR A 674 17.80 -33.94 -37.81
C THR A 674 16.53 -33.15 -38.15
N ALA A 675 16.42 -31.88 -37.74
CA ALA A 675 15.16 -31.12 -37.80
C ALA A 675 15.00 -30.21 -39.04
N ALA A 676 16.05 -30.00 -39.84
CA ALA A 676 16.06 -29.06 -40.97
C ALA A 676 15.28 -29.53 -42.24
N HIS A 677 14.27 -30.39 -42.12
CA HIS A 677 13.60 -31.04 -43.26
C HIS A 677 12.06 -30.93 -43.31
N ALA A 678 11.43 -29.97 -42.63
CA ALA A 678 9.97 -29.83 -42.74
C ALA A 678 9.46 -28.36 -42.75
N THR A 679 9.45 -27.81 -43.97
CA THR A 679 8.39 -27.02 -44.66
C THR A 679 7.78 -25.74 -44.06
N ASN A 680 7.89 -24.68 -44.89
CA ASN A 680 7.15 -23.41 -44.95
C ASN A 680 5.64 -23.58 -45.23
N HIS A 681 4.81 -22.59 -44.81
CA HIS A 681 3.99 -21.71 -45.67
C HIS A 681 3.08 -20.73 -44.87
N SER A 682 3.05 -19.46 -45.30
CA SER A 682 2.06 -18.38 -45.01
C SER A 682 0.90 -18.40 -46.07
N PRO A 683 -0.13 -17.51 -46.18
CA PRO A 683 -0.37 -16.16 -45.57
C PRO A 683 -1.87 -15.65 -45.37
N THR A 684 -2.01 -14.42 -44.81
CA THR A 684 -2.93 -13.23 -45.01
C THR A 684 -4.50 -13.19 -44.92
N PRO A 685 -5.11 -11.98 -44.64
CA PRO A 685 -6.43 -11.72 -44.00
C PRO A 685 -7.46 -10.89 -44.85
N ALA A 686 -8.65 -10.51 -44.29
CA ALA A 686 -9.52 -9.42 -44.80
C ALA A 686 -10.58 -8.87 -43.79
N MET A 687 -10.97 -7.58 -43.99
CA MET A 687 -11.80 -6.61 -43.21
C MET A 687 -13.36 -6.79 -43.36
N ILE A 688 -14.29 -6.11 -42.64
CA ILE A 688 -14.88 -4.75 -42.89
C ILE A 688 -15.93 -4.30 -41.80
N ALA A 689 -15.88 -3.00 -41.44
CA ALA A 689 -16.82 -1.91 -40.98
C ALA A 689 -18.15 -2.07 -40.14
N PRO A 690 -18.50 -1.06 -39.28
CA PRO A 690 -19.81 -0.87 -38.60
C PRO A 690 -20.62 0.38 -39.05
N GLU A 691 -21.88 0.52 -38.59
CA GLU A 691 -22.76 1.71 -38.76
C GLU A 691 -23.48 2.10 -37.44
N GLU A 692 -23.67 3.41 -37.25
CA GLU A 692 -24.20 4.17 -36.09
C GLU A 692 -25.74 4.40 -36.10
N SER A 693 -26.33 4.75 -34.94
CA SER A 693 -27.42 5.75 -34.86
C SER A 693 -27.56 6.41 -33.46
N ALA A 694 -28.06 7.66 -33.44
CA ALA A 694 -27.96 8.70 -32.40
C ALA A 694 -29.13 8.78 -31.38
N PRO A 695 -29.00 9.54 -30.26
CA PRO A 695 -29.99 9.63 -29.18
C PRO A 695 -30.83 10.94 -29.17
N ALA A 696 -31.86 10.99 -28.30
CA ALA A 696 -32.77 12.13 -28.07
C ALA A 696 -32.71 12.65 -26.61
N PRO A 697 -33.14 13.89 -26.30
CA PRO A 697 -32.68 14.68 -25.16
C PRO A 697 -33.54 14.54 -23.87
N VAL A 698 -32.91 14.77 -22.71
CA VAL A 698 -33.48 14.60 -21.36
C VAL A 698 -33.53 15.95 -20.61
N SER A 699 -34.61 16.18 -19.86
CA SER A 699 -34.76 17.27 -18.87
C SER A 699 -34.00 16.94 -17.59
N ALA A 700 -33.33 17.92 -16.96
CA ALA A 700 -32.44 17.69 -15.82
C ALA A 700 -33.20 17.36 -14.51
N THR A 701 -33.44 16.07 -14.27
CA THR A 701 -33.66 15.48 -12.95
C THR A 701 -32.36 14.84 -12.47
N LYS A 702 -32.11 14.85 -11.16
CA LYS A 702 -30.91 14.25 -10.56
C LYS A 702 -31.32 13.23 -9.51
N THR A 703 -30.79 12.02 -9.60
CA THR A 703 -31.11 10.94 -8.66
C THR A 703 -30.06 10.87 -7.55
N ILE A 704 -30.51 10.88 -6.29
CA ILE A 704 -29.64 10.69 -5.12
C ILE A 704 -29.48 9.18 -4.90
N THR A 705 -28.25 8.71 -4.76
CA THR A 705 -27.93 7.29 -4.59
C THR A 705 -27.25 7.02 -3.24
N VAL A 706 -27.26 5.76 -2.81
CA VAL A 706 -26.51 5.33 -1.62
C VAL A 706 -25.01 5.54 -1.86
N PRO A 707 -24.30 6.30 -1.01
CA PRO A 707 -22.88 6.60 -1.18
C PRO A 707 -22.00 5.36 -0.95
N ILE A 708 -20.70 5.46 -1.22
CA ILE A 708 -19.73 4.46 -0.76
C ILE A 708 -19.60 4.58 0.77
N LEU A 709 -20.02 3.54 1.50
CA LEU A 709 -20.12 3.54 2.97
C LEU A 709 -18.88 2.94 3.68
N GLY A 710 -17.78 2.71 2.94
CA GLY A 710 -16.52 2.18 3.47
C GLY A 710 -15.98 0.96 2.71
N GLU A 711 -14.74 0.58 2.99
CA GLU A 711 -14.07 -0.52 2.30
C GLU A 711 -14.73 -1.87 2.63
N GLY A 712 -15.23 -2.56 1.59
CA GLY A 712 -15.89 -3.87 1.72
C GLY A 712 -17.39 -3.83 2.02
N ILE A 713 -17.99 -2.66 2.28
CA ILE A 713 -19.43 -2.53 2.56
C ILE A 713 -20.19 -2.44 1.23
N ARG A 714 -21.09 -3.40 0.98
CA ARG A 714 -21.87 -3.50 -0.27
C ARG A 714 -23.37 -3.26 -0.08
N VAL A 715 -23.85 -3.35 1.16
CA VAL A 715 -25.25 -3.21 1.56
C VAL A 715 -25.31 -2.47 2.90
N ALA A 716 -26.38 -1.69 3.09
CA ALA A 716 -26.73 -1.03 4.34
C ALA A 716 -28.25 -1.09 4.53
N ARG A 717 -28.73 -1.18 5.77
CA ARG A 717 -30.16 -1.25 6.11
C ARG A 717 -30.71 0.13 6.42
N VAL A 718 -31.76 0.58 5.76
CA VAL A 718 -32.42 1.86 6.06
C VAL A 718 -33.06 1.77 7.44
N VAL A 719 -32.59 2.60 8.38
CA VAL A 719 -33.07 2.65 9.76
C VAL A 719 -34.27 3.57 9.88
N SER A 720 -34.23 4.73 9.20
CA SER A 720 -35.27 5.75 9.29
C SER A 720 -35.31 6.63 8.03
N ILE A 721 -36.49 7.11 7.65
CA ILE A 721 -36.65 8.14 6.60
C ILE A 721 -37.02 9.47 7.28
N LEU A 722 -36.18 10.49 7.05
CA LEU A 722 -36.23 11.75 7.80
C LEU A 722 -37.00 12.88 7.07
N LYS A 723 -37.23 12.75 5.75
CA LYS A 723 -37.88 13.77 4.90
C LYS A 723 -38.99 13.19 4.02
N GLN A 724 -40.06 13.95 3.76
CA GLN A 724 -41.21 13.46 2.99
C GLN A 724 -41.13 13.81 1.49
N ALA A 725 -41.78 13.01 0.64
CA ALA A 725 -41.92 13.30 -0.79
C ALA A 725 -42.64 14.63 -1.02
N GLY A 726 -42.16 15.43 -1.99
CA GLY A 726 -42.65 16.78 -2.28
C GLY A 726 -42.14 17.88 -1.33
N GLU A 727 -41.34 17.54 -0.31
CA GLU A 727 -40.70 18.50 0.57
C GLU A 727 -39.57 19.24 -0.14
N ALA A 728 -39.48 20.55 0.07
CA ALA A 728 -38.34 21.33 -0.39
C ALA A 728 -37.14 21.05 0.52
N VAL A 729 -36.03 20.61 -0.06
CA VAL A 729 -34.79 20.30 0.65
C VAL A 729 -33.68 21.23 0.18
N GLN A 730 -32.81 21.58 1.12
CA GLN A 730 -31.58 22.30 0.84
C GLN A 730 -30.41 21.33 0.79
N ALA A 731 -29.33 21.72 0.11
CA ALA A 731 -28.07 20.99 0.21
C ALA A 731 -27.69 20.78 1.68
N ASP A 732 -27.23 19.57 2.02
CA ASP A 732 -26.84 19.10 3.35
C ASP A 732 -28.00 18.69 4.29
N ASP A 733 -29.27 18.76 3.85
CA ASP A 733 -30.39 18.22 4.63
C ASP A 733 -30.32 16.67 4.74
N PRO A 734 -30.42 16.08 5.95
CA PRO A 734 -30.45 14.63 6.12
C PRO A 734 -31.76 14.06 5.59
N LEU A 735 -31.66 13.03 4.75
CA LEU A 735 -32.79 12.44 4.02
C LEU A 735 -33.26 11.13 4.67
N CYS A 736 -32.33 10.21 4.95
CA CYS A 736 -32.59 8.94 5.62
C CYS A 736 -31.34 8.46 6.37
N GLU A 737 -31.48 7.51 7.30
CA GLU A 737 -30.36 6.85 7.99
C GLU A 737 -30.21 5.42 7.49
N VAL A 738 -28.97 4.97 7.28
CA VAL A 738 -28.63 3.60 6.88
C VAL A 738 -27.61 2.97 7.83
N GLU A 739 -27.83 1.74 8.24
CA GLU A 739 -27.01 0.95 9.16
C GLU A 739 -26.18 -0.09 8.40
N THR A 740 -24.90 -0.15 8.72
CA THR A 740 -23.96 -1.19 8.26
C THR A 740 -23.58 -2.07 9.44
N ASP A 741 -22.78 -3.11 9.19
CA ASP A 741 -22.21 -3.96 10.24
C ASP A 741 -21.30 -3.20 11.22
N LYS A 742 -20.82 -2.00 10.85
CA LYS A 742 -19.87 -1.20 11.61
C LYS A 742 -20.40 0.14 12.11
N ALA A 743 -21.40 0.72 11.45
CA ALA A 743 -21.84 2.09 11.72
C ALA A 743 -23.23 2.41 11.15
N VAL A 744 -23.95 3.32 11.81
CA VAL A 744 -25.15 3.97 11.24
C VAL A 744 -24.79 5.33 10.65
N PHE A 745 -25.11 5.53 9.37
CA PHE A 745 -24.81 6.71 8.57
C PHE A 745 -26.10 7.43 8.14
N PRO A 746 -26.25 8.73 8.38
CA PRO A 746 -27.20 9.52 7.62
C PRO A 746 -26.80 9.58 6.14
N ILE A 747 -27.76 9.68 5.23
CA ILE A 747 -27.56 10.06 3.83
C ILE A 747 -28.14 11.46 3.65
N GLU A 748 -27.39 12.37 3.07
CA GLU A 748 -27.73 13.80 2.95
C GLU A 748 -27.97 14.23 1.51
N CYS A 749 -28.81 15.25 1.35
CA CYS A 749 -29.07 15.88 0.06
C CYS A 749 -27.85 16.67 -0.41
N ASP A 750 -27.60 16.68 -1.71
CA ASP A 750 -26.37 17.25 -2.26
C ASP A 750 -26.58 18.58 -3.01
N GLU A 751 -27.84 18.97 -3.28
CA GLU A 751 -28.26 20.19 -3.98
C GLU A 751 -29.65 20.67 -3.50
N ASP A 752 -29.96 21.95 -3.76
CA ASP A 752 -31.29 22.51 -3.49
C ASP A 752 -32.34 22.02 -4.50
N GLY A 753 -33.46 21.51 -4.00
CA GLY A 753 -34.51 21.02 -4.88
C GLY A 753 -35.79 20.63 -4.15
N VAL A 754 -36.66 19.93 -4.88
CA VAL A 754 -37.87 19.32 -4.32
C VAL A 754 -37.73 17.80 -4.47
N LEU A 755 -37.89 17.08 -3.35
CA LEU A 755 -37.83 15.63 -3.35
C LEU A 755 -39.00 15.05 -4.14
N GLY A 756 -38.71 14.11 -5.03
CA GLY A 756 -39.68 13.23 -5.66
C GLY A 756 -40.16 12.13 -4.70
N GLU A 757 -40.75 11.09 -5.27
CA GLU A 757 -41.16 9.92 -4.48
C GLU A 757 -39.93 9.11 -4.05
N TRP A 758 -39.94 8.65 -2.79
CA TRP A 758 -38.91 7.76 -2.28
C TRP A 758 -39.00 6.39 -2.96
N LEU A 759 -37.85 5.87 -3.36
CA LEU A 759 -37.71 4.57 -4.03
C LEU A 759 -37.46 3.42 -3.03
N ILE A 760 -37.44 3.73 -1.73
CA ILE A 760 -37.11 2.86 -0.60
C ILE A 760 -38.04 3.12 0.60
N ALA A 761 -38.11 2.18 1.53
CA ALA A 761 -38.85 2.28 2.80
C ALA A 761 -37.92 2.03 4.03
N GLU A 762 -38.40 2.33 5.24
CA GLU A 762 -37.71 1.94 6.48
C GLU A 762 -37.58 0.41 6.57
N ASP A 763 -36.48 -0.07 7.16
CA ASP A 763 -36.01 -1.46 7.21
C ASP A 763 -35.56 -2.08 5.88
N ASP A 764 -35.57 -1.34 4.75
CA ASP A 764 -35.06 -1.85 3.46
C ASP A 764 -33.54 -2.01 3.45
N GLU A 765 -33.03 -3.10 2.86
CA GLU A 765 -31.59 -3.27 2.60
C GLU A 765 -31.23 -2.64 1.26
N VAL A 766 -30.47 -1.55 1.29
CA VAL A 766 -30.05 -0.75 0.12
C VAL A 766 -28.59 -1.01 -0.23
N LYS A 767 -28.27 -1.06 -1.53
CA LYS A 767 -26.90 -1.27 -2.03
C LYS A 767 -26.18 0.04 -2.25
N VAL A 768 -24.86 0.08 -2.05
CA VAL A 768 -24.02 1.19 -2.50
C VAL A 768 -24.26 1.45 -4.00
N GLY A 769 -24.59 2.68 -4.35
CA GLY A 769 -24.98 3.12 -5.70
C GLY A 769 -26.46 2.94 -6.06
N GLN A 770 -27.31 2.45 -5.15
CA GLN A 770 -28.75 2.32 -5.37
C GLN A 770 -29.47 3.67 -5.28
N ASP A 771 -30.39 3.93 -6.20
CA ASP A 771 -31.25 5.12 -6.21
C ASP A 771 -32.17 5.17 -4.97
N LEU A 772 -32.18 6.29 -4.28
CA LEU A 772 -32.96 6.53 -3.06
C LEU A 772 -34.19 7.40 -3.34
N VAL A 773 -33.98 8.53 -4.02
CA VAL A 773 -35.01 9.53 -4.29
C VAL A 773 -34.57 10.42 -5.47
N GLU A 774 -35.52 10.82 -6.30
CA GLU A 774 -35.28 11.79 -7.38
C GLU A 774 -35.36 13.23 -6.86
N LEU A 775 -34.47 14.11 -7.32
CA LEU A 775 -34.43 15.53 -6.96
C LEU A 775 -34.69 16.40 -8.20
N SER A 776 -35.66 17.31 -8.09
CA SER A 776 -35.94 18.33 -9.11
C SER A 776 -35.25 19.64 -8.76
N LEU A 777 -34.28 20.06 -9.60
CA LEU A 777 -33.37 21.18 -9.33
C LEU A 777 -34.00 22.56 -9.62
N LYS A 778 -33.68 23.55 -8.78
CA LYS A 778 -34.22 24.92 -8.93
C LYS A 778 -33.46 25.84 -9.90
N HIS A 779 -32.24 25.52 -10.33
CA HIS A 779 -31.48 26.28 -11.35
C HIS A 779 -30.53 25.36 -12.14
N ALA A 780 -30.51 25.48 -13.47
CA ALA A 780 -29.60 24.75 -14.35
C ALA A 780 -28.27 25.52 -14.53
N PRO A 781 -27.08 24.91 -14.35
CA PRO A 781 -25.82 25.52 -14.76
C PRO A 781 -25.60 25.40 -16.28
N ALA A 782 -24.95 26.40 -16.87
CA ALA A 782 -24.60 26.43 -18.29
C ALA A 782 -23.41 25.48 -18.61
N PRO A 783 -23.38 24.84 -19.79
CA PRO A 783 -22.34 23.86 -20.11
C PRO A 783 -20.99 24.52 -20.43
N VAL A 784 -19.94 24.04 -19.77
CA VAL A 784 -18.53 24.35 -20.10
C VAL A 784 -18.04 23.39 -21.17
N ALA A 785 -17.39 23.93 -22.21
CA ALA A 785 -16.93 23.17 -23.37
C ALA A 785 -15.74 22.24 -23.05
N SER A 786 -15.81 20.99 -23.51
CA SER A 786 -14.68 20.05 -23.54
C SER A 786 -13.76 20.31 -24.74
N PRO A 787 -12.42 20.21 -24.60
CA PRO A 787 -11.51 20.20 -25.74
C PRO A 787 -11.52 18.84 -26.46
N ALA A 788 -11.24 18.89 -27.76
CA ALA A 788 -11.23 17.76 -28.68
C ALA A 788 -10.21 16.67 -28.32
N SER A 789 -10.66 15.41 -28.37
CA SER A 789 -9.84 14.20 -28.26
C SER A 789 -9.12 13.87 -29.58
N ALA A 790 -7.83 13.49 -29.50
CA ALA A 790 -7.10 12.83 -30.57
C ALA A 790 -7.18 11.30 -30.39
N GLU A 791 -7.29 10.56 -31.50
CA GLU A 791 -7.47 9.09 -31.52
C GLU A 791 -6.17 8.30 -31.22
N PRO A 792 -6.24 7.15 -30.51
CA PRO A 792 -5.13 6.22 -30.33
C PRO A 792 -5.11 5.02 -31.31
N ILE A 793 -3.93 4.43 -31.49
CA ILE A 793 -3.56 3.35 -32.43
C ILE A 793 -3.82 1.93 -31.80
N PRO A 794 -4.16 0.86 -32.57
CA PRO A 794 -4.70 -0.40 -32.04
C PRO A 794 -3.69 -1.43 -31.47
N TYR A 795 -4.20 -2.29 -30.59
CA TYR A 795 -3.56 -3.20 -29.62
C TYR A 795 -3.24 -4.65 -30.12
N ASP A 796 -3.39 -4.99 -31.40
CA ASP A 796 -3.56 -6.40 -31.83
C ASP A 796 -2.29 -7.21 -32.22
N ALA A 797 -1.21 -7.18 -31.43
CA ALA A 797 -0.06 -8.07 -31.68
C ALA A 797 0.31 -9.05 -30.56
N LEU A 798 -0.62 -9.40 -29.65
CA LEU A 798 -0.38 -10.44 -28.65
C LEU A 798 -1.49 -11.51 -28.68
N LYS A 799 -1.19 -12.64 -29.36
CA LYS A 799 -1.98 -13.87 -29.26
C LYS A 799 -1.88 -14.41 -27.82
N ARG A 800 -2.93 -14.19 -27.01
CA ARG A 800 -3.13 -14.86 -25.72
C ARG A 800 -3.56 -16.31 -25.96
N THR A 801 -2.72 -17.26 -25.61
CA THR A 801 -3.13 -18.64 -25.34
C THR A 801 -3.27 -18.82 -23.83
N GLY A 802 -4.50 -19.05 -23.36
CA GLY A 802 -4.82 -19.32 -21.95
C GLY A 802 -5.63 -18.20 -21.29
N GLY A 803 -6.96 -18.25 -21.45
CA GLY A 803 -7.93 -17.31 -20.88
C GLY A 803 -9.30 -17.45 -21.57
N LEU A 804 -10.36 -16.87 -20.97
CA LEU A 804 -11.70 -16.85 -21.55
C LEU A 804 -11.66 -16.37 -23.01
N SER A 805 -12.36 -17.04 -23.92
CA SER A 805 -12.37 -16.66 -25.34
C SER A 805 -12.87 -15.21 -25.51
N GLN A 806 -12.43 -14.50 -26.56
CA GLN A 806 -12.96 -13.15 -26.83
C GLN A 806 -14.48 -13.12 -26.98
N GLU A 807 -15.08 -14.24 -27.41
CA GLU A 807 -16.53 -14.41 -27.47
C GLU A 807 -17.16 -14.45 -26.08
N VAL A 808 -16.57 -15.18 -25.13
CA VAL A 808 -16.99 -15.17 -23.72
C VAL A 808 -16.78 -13.81 -23.08
N VAL A 809 -15.65 -13.14 -23.34
CA VAL A 809 -15.38 -11.78 -22.84
C VAL A 809 -16.40 -10.78 -23.38
N LYS A 810 -16.76 -10.86 -24.67
CA LYS A 810 -17.83 -10.03 -25.27
C LYS A 810 -19.21 -10.36 -24.70
N GLN A 811 -19.52 -11.64 -24.46
CA GLN A 811 -20.78 -12.05 -23.83
C GLN A 811 -20.88 -11.62 -22.36
N MET A 812 -19.75 -11.41 -21.68
CA MET A 812 -19.70 -10.87 -20.32
C MET A 812 -19.90 -9.35 -20.27
N GLN A 813 -19.73 -8.63 -21.39
CA GLN A 813 -20.00 -7.19 -21.45
C GLN A 813 -21.50 -6.95 -21.29
N GLY A 814 -21.87 -6.31 -20.17
CA GLY A 814 -23.26 -5.98 -19.84
C GLY A 814 -23.91 -6.88 -18.79
N ILE A 815 -23.22 -7.91 -18.28
CA ILE A 815 -23.68 -8.66 -17.09
C ILE A 815 -23.40 -7.80 -15.85
N VAL A 816 -24.36 -7.74 -14.94
CA VAL A 816 -24.16 -7.16 -13.60
C VAL A 816 -24.01 -8.32 -12.62
N PRO A 817 -22.81 -8.88 -12.40
CA PRO A 817 -22.67 -10.05 -11.55
C PRO A 817 -22.91 -9.69 -10.07
N ALA A 818 -23.65 -10.52 -9.36
CA ALA A 818 -23.73 -10.50 -7.91
C ALA A 818 -23.51 -11.90 -7.36
N THR A 819 -22.89 -11.99 -6.18
CA THR A 819 -22.52 -13.25 -5.55
C THR A 819 -23.11 -13.33 -4.15
N ILE A 820 -23.66 -14.49 -3.79
CA ILE A 820 -24.11 -14.82 -2.43
C ILE A 820 -23.48 -16.15 -2.05
N ASP A 821 -22.98 -16.26 -0.82
CA ASP A 821 -22.52 -17.51 -0.26
C ASP A 821 -23.41 -18.01 0.88
N MET A 822 -23.40 -19.32 1.09
CA MET A 822 -24.12 -19.97 2.18
C MET A 822 -23.37 -21.21 2.64
N THR A 823 -23.23 -21.36 3.95
CA THR A 823 -22.68 -22.59 4.54
C THR A 823 -23.78 -23.65 4.65
N CYS A 824 -23.47 -24.88 4.24
CA CYS A 824 -24.39 -26.00 4.19
C CYS A 824 -23.81 -27.19 4.98
N ARG A 825 -24.62 -27.81 5.84
CA ARG A 825 -24.23 -29.06 6.52
C ARG A 825 -24.06 -30.21 5.53
N TRP A 826 -22.97 -30.95 5.66
CA TRP A 826 -22.51 -31.92 4.66
C TRP A 826 -22.69 -33.38 5.09
N GLU A 827 -23.01 -33.61 6.36
CA GLU A 827 -23.02 -34.96 6.95
C GLU A 827 -24.01 -35.89 6.23
N THR A 828 -25.18 -35.39 5.82
CA THR A 828 -26.19 -36.19 5.10
C THR A 828 -25.71 -36.66 3.73
N VAL A 829 -25.02 -35.81 2.97
CA VAL A 829 -24.44 -36.18 1.67
C VAL A 829 -23.27 -37.13 1.84
N ARG A 830 -22.42 -36.93 2.85
CA ARG A 830 -21.36 -37.88 3.21
C ARG A 830 -21.95 -39.25 3.54
N ASP A 831 -22.95 -39.29 4.43
CA ASP A 831 -23.53 -40.54 4.90
C ASP A 831 -24.31 -41.25 3.78
N ALA A 832 -25.01 -40.50 2.91
CA ALA A 832 -25.63 -41.05 1.70
C ALA A 832 -24.60 -41.66 0.74
N ARG A 833 -23.45 -41.00 0.54
CA ARG A 833 -22.32 -41.56 -0.23
C ARG A 833 -21.79 -42.85 0.40
N LEU A 834 -21.61 -42.89 1.72
CA LEU A 834 -21.13 -44.08 2.42
C LEU A 834 -22.12 -45.24 2.27
N ARG A 835 -23.42 -45.03 2.50
CA ARG A 835 -24.48 -46.04 2.28
C ARG A 835 -24.51 -46.57 0.85
N SER A 836 -24.26 -45.70 -0.15
CA SER A 836 -24.26 -46.12 -1.55
C SER A 836 -23.13 -47.09 -1.91
N LYS A 837 -22.02 -47.09 -1.15
CA LYS A 837 -20.93 -48.07 -1.33
C LYS A 837 -21.38 -49.51 -1.03
N GLU A 838 -22.40 -49.66 -0.21
CA GLU A 838 -22.91 -50.95 0.27
C GLU A 838 -24.11 -51.45 -0.57
N SER A 839 -24.60 -50.64 -1.52
CA SER A 839 -25.78 -50.95 -2.35
C SER A 839 -25.40 -51.48 -3.74
N PRO A 840 -26.20 -52.38 -4.36
CA PRO A 840 -26.00 -52.81 -5.74
C PRO A 840 -26.25 -51.64 -6.70
N GLY A 841 -25.20 -51.04 -7.25
CA GLY A 841 -25.30 -49.85 -8.12
C GLY A 841 -24.06 -48.95 -8.16
N GLY A 842 -23.09 -49.16 -7.27
CA GLY A 842 -21.83 -48.39 -7.22
C GLY A 842 -21.90 -47.13 -6.36
N THR A 843 -20.76 -46.46 -6.15
CA THR A 843 -20.67 -45.29 -5.28
C THR A 843 -21.28 -44.05 -5.93
N LEU A 844 -22.27 -43.43 -5.29
CA LEU A 844 -22.86 -42.17 -5.72
C LEU A 844 -21.85 -41.02 -5.60
N SER A 845 -21.73 -40.21 -6.66
CA SER A 845 -20.89 -39.01 -6.63
C SER A 845 -21.56 -37.89 -5.84
N THR A 846 -20.82 -37.20 -4.97
CA THR A 846 -21.29 -36.00 -4.24
C THR A 846 -21.71 -34.90 -5.21
N ALA A 847 -21.03 -34.79 -6.35
CA ALA A 847 -21.41 -33.86 -7.42
C ALA A 847 -22.80 -34.19 -8.00
N THR A 848 -23.13 -35.47 -8.19
CA THR A 848 -24.46 -35.91 -8.66
C THR A 848 -25.54 -35.61 -7.63
N MET A 849 -25.28 -35.84 -6.34
CA MET A 849 -26.22 -35.55 -5.26
C MET A 849 -26.50 -34.05 -5.15
N CYS A 850 -25.47 -33.20 -5.24
CA CYS A 850 -25.65 -31.76 -5.21
C CYS A 850 -26.34 -31.25 -6.48
N ALA A 851 -25.99 -31.76 -7.65
CA ALA A 851 -26.65 -31.41 -8.91
C ALA A 851 -28.15 -31.75 -8.90
N TRP A 852 -28.54 -32.84 -8.24
CA TRP A 852 -29.94 -33.16 -8.03
C TRP A 852 -30.64 -32.16 -7.10
N ALA A 853 -30.01 -31.78 -5.97
CA ALA A 853 -30.56 -30.76 -5.08
C ALA A 853 -30.75 -29.41 -5.81
N VAL A 854 -29.79 -29.03 -6.65
CA VAL A 854 -29.85 -27.84 -7.52
C VAL A 854 -31.01 -27.94 -8.50
N LEU A 855 -31.16 -29.08 -9.19
CA LEU A 855 -32.28 -29.31 -10.11
C LEU A 855 -33.64 -29.20 -9.41
N GLN A 856 -33.80 -29.76 -8.21
CA GLN A 856 -35.05 -29.66 -7.46
C GLN A 856 -35.36 -28.22 -7.02
N ALA A 857 -34.33 -27.43 -6.72
CA ALA A 857 -34.50 -25.99 -6.48
C ALA A 857 -34.90 -25.27 -7.78
N MET A 858 -34.26 -25.54 -8.91
CA MET A 858 -34.58 -24.89 -10.20
C MET A 858 -36.06 -25.09 -10.59
N LYS A 859 -36.66 -26.25 -10.30
CA LYS A 859 -38.09 -26.51 -10.54
C LYS A 859 -39.04 -25.57 -9.78
N LYS A 860 -38.57 -24.93 -8.71
CA LYS A 860 -39.34 -23.99 -7.88
C LYS A 860 -39.03 -22.52 -8.17
N HIS A 861 -37.95 -22.26 -8.91
CA HIS A 861 -37.40 -20.93 -9.10
C HIS A 861 -37.25 -20.63 -10.60
N GLU A 862 -38.31 -20.11 -11.22
CA GLU A 862 -38.42 -19.90 -12.68
C GLU A 862 -37.24 -19.13 -13.28
N ARG A 863 -36.75 -18.11 -12.57
CA ARG A 863 -35.60 -17.30 -13.01
C ARG A 863 -34.32 -18.12 -13.13
N PHE A 864 -34.08 -19.08 -12.25
CA PHE A 864 -32.94 -20.00 -12.31
C PHE A 864 -33.14 -21.16 -13.31
N ALA A 865 -34.32 -21.25 -13.91
CA ALA A 865 -34.63 -22.13 -15.04
C ALA A 865 -34.73 -21.34 -16.37
N SER A 866 -34.37 -20.06 -16.38
CA SER A 866 -34.44 -19.17 -17.54
C SER A 866 -33.07 -18.88 -18.14
N VAL A 867 -33.01 -18.70 -19.47
CA VAL A 867 -31.78 -18.37 -20.20
C VAL A 867 -31.82 -16.96 -20.76
N VAL A 868 -30.66 -16.31 -20.80
CA VAL A 868 -30.51 -14.96 -21.36
C VAL A 868 -30.21 -15.07 -22.86
N ARG A 869 -30.95 -14.34 -23.70
CA ARG A 869 -30.62 -14.17 -25.12
C ARG A 869 -30.73 -12.69 -25.50
N GLY A 870 -29.60 -12.07 -25.83
CA GLY A 870 -29.55 -10.62 -25.99
C GLY A 870 -29.86 -9.92 -24.66
N ASN A 871 -30.83 -9.01 -24.69
CA ASN A 871 -31.35 -8.31 -23.50
C ASN A 871 -32.69 -8.87 -23.01
N ASP A 872 -33.06 -10.10 -23.39
CA ASP A 872 -34.32 -10.73 -23.00
C ASP A 872 -34.08 -12.02 -22.21
N LEU A 873 -35.01 -12.30 -21.29
CA LEU A 873 -35.03 -13.52 -20.48
C LEU A 873 -36.08 -14.50 -20.99
N PHE A 874 -35.68 -15.74 -21.26
CA PHE A 874 -36.57 -16.77 -21.78
C PHE A 874 -36.71 -17.93 -20.79
N PHE A 875 -37.95 -18.16 -20.34
CA PHE A 875 -38.32 -19.31 -19.52
C PHE A 875 -39.07 -20.34 -20.38
N ASP A 876 -38.63 -21.61 -20.34
CA ASP A 876 -39.30 -22.75 -20.98
C ASP A 876 -39.69 -23.76 -19.90
N PRO A 877 -40.95 -23.73 -19.39
CA PRO A 877 -41.38 -24.62 -18.30
C PRO A 877 -41.38 -26.09 -18.71
N GLU A 878 -41.48 -26.37 -20.02
CA GLU A 878 -41.51 -27.73 -20.56
C GLU A 878 -40.12 -28.34 -20.71
N ARG A 879 -39.05 -27.53 -20.79
CA ARG A 879 -37.71 -28.03 -21.09
C ARG A 879 -36.59 -27.06 -20.68
N PHE A 880 -35.91 -27.34 -19.56
CA PHE A 880 -34.66 -26.70 -19.19
C PHE A 880 -33.53 -27.70 -18.91
N ASP A 881 -32.30 -27.32 -19.26
CA ASP A 881 -31.10 -28.16 -19.12
C ASP A 881 -30.32 -27.79 -17.84
N LEU A 882 -29.37 -28.62 -17.43
CA LEU A 882 -28.46 -28.33 -16.30
C LEU A 882 -27.00 -28.44 -16.75
N GLY A 883 -26.18 -27.44 -16.42
CA GLY A 883 -24.76 -27.40 -16.74
C GLY A 883 -23.87 -27.84 -15.58
N MET A 884 -22.76 -28.53 -15.88
CA MET A 884 -21.66 -28.76 -14.94
C MET A 884 -20.32 -28.47 -15.62
N ALA A 885 -19.48 -27.66 -14.99
CA ALA A 885 -18.16 -27.33 -15.48
C ALA A 885 -17.22 -28.54 -15.35
N VAL A 886 -16.48 -28.83 -16.41
CA VAL A 886 -15.58 -29.97 -16.55
C VAL A 886 -14.24 -29.47 -17.09
N ALA A 887 -13.17 -29.72 -16.33
CA ALA A 887 -11.81 -29.46 -16.80
C ALA A 887 -11.39 -30.50 -17.85
N LEU A 888 -10.80 -30.02 -18.95
CA LEU A 888 -10.21 -30.78 -20.04
C LEU A 888 -8.67 -30.62 -20.03
N PRO A 889 -7.91 -31.49 -20.75
CA PRO A 889 -6.46 -31.33 -20.89
C PRO A 889 -6.07 -29.97 -21.47
N GLY A 890 -4.94 -29.41 -21.02
CA GLY A 890 -4.42 -28.13 -21.53
C GLY A 890 -5.08 -26.87 -20.93
N ASP A 891 -5.58 -26.95 -19.70
CA ASP A 891 -6.24 -25.84 -18.97
C ASP A 891 -7.52 -25.33 -19.65
N ALA A 892 -8.18 -26.18 -20.43
CA ALA A 892 -9.45 -25.88 -21.08
C ALA A 892 -10.63 -26.25 -20.16
N LEU A 893 -11.67 -25.40 -20.15
CA LEU A 893 -12.89 -25.63 -19.38
C LEU A 893 -14.08 -25.80 -20.33
N GLU A 894 -14.83 -26.89 -20.15
CA GLU A 894 -16.02 -27.19 -20.95
C GLU A 894 -17.25 -27.42 -20.04
N THR A 895 -18.47 -27.32 -20.59
CA THR A 895 -19.70 -27.51 -19.80
C THR A 895 -20.40 -28.80 -20.24
N ALA A 896 -20.49 -29.78 -19.35
CA ALA A 896 -21.34 -30.94 -19.55
C ALA A 896 -22.81 -30.53 -19.39
N VAL A 897 -23.66 -30.91 -20.36
CA VAL A 897 -25.07 -30.51 -20.41
C VAL A 897 -25.96 -31.72 -20.16
N VAL A 898 -26.81 -31.64 -19.13
CA VAL A 898 -27.90 -32.60 -18.90
C VAL A 898 -29.16 -32.06 -19.53
N LYS A 899 -29.54 -32.63 -20.69
CA LYS A 899 -30.69 -32.18 -21.47
C LYS A 899 -32.02 -32.56 -20.82
N ALA A 900 -32.99 -31.65 -20.89
CA ALA A 900 -34.34 -31.82 -20.35
C ALA A 900 -34.32 -32.31 -18.88
N ALA A 901 -33.40 -31.76 -18.08
CA ALA A 901 -33.12 -32.21 -16.72
C ALA A 901 -34.39 -32.19 -15.84
N ASN A 902 -35.29 -31.25 -16.08
CA ASN A 902 -36.56 -31.12 -15.36
C ASN A 902 -37.49 -32.35 -15.47
N LYS A 903 -37.35 -33.17 -16.53
CA LYS A 903 -38.16 -34.36 -16.79
C LYS A 903 -37.54 -35.66 -16.25
N LEU A 904 -36.33 -35.60 -15.68
CA LEU A 904 -35.63 -36.77 -15.17
C LEU A 904 -36.03 -37.06 -13.72
N GLU A 905 -36.32 -38.34 -13.45
CA GLU A 905 -36.42 -38.91 -12.11
C GLU A 905 -35.03 -39.32 -11.59
N TRP A 906 -34.86 -39.43 -10.27
CA TRP A 906 -33.54 -39.64 -9.62
C TRP A 906 -32.72 -40.78 -10.23
N THR A 907 -33.35 -41.93 -10.48
CA THR A 907 -32.69 -43.12 -11.05
C THR A 907 -32.14 -42.86 -12.45
N ALA A 908 -32.89 -42.18 -13.31
CA ALA A 908 -32.44 -41.81 -14.64
C ALA A 908 -31.45 -40.63 -14.63
N PHE A 909 -31.65 -39.67 -13.73
CA PHE A 909 -30.81 -38.48 -13.61
C PHE A 909 -29.37 -38.85 -13.27
N ALA A 910 -29.16 -39.76 -12.32
CA ALA A 910 -27.82 -40.15 -11.91
C ALA A 910 -26.99 -40.73 -13.08
N ASP A 911 -27.60 -41.59 -13.90
CA ASP A 911 -26.95 -42.20 -15.05
C ASP A 911 -26.69 -41.17 -16.16
N VAL A 912 -27.69 -40.35 -16.50
CA VAL A 912 -27.56 -39.32 -17.54
C VAL A 912 -26.53 -38.25 -17.17
N PHE A 913 -26.52 -37.81 -15.91
CA PHE A 913 -25.56 -36.82 -15.41
C PHE A 913 -24.13 -37.35 -15.45
N ASN A 914 -23.91 -38.59 -15.01
CA ASN A 914 -22.58 -39.20 -15.03
C ASN A 914 -22.09 -39.46 -16.46
N GLU A 915 -22.98 -39.86 -17.38
CA GLU A 915 -22.63 -40.05 -18.78
C GLU A 915 -22.27 -38.72 -19.46
N ALA A 916 -23.01 -37.63 -19.19
CA ALA A 916 -22.68 -36.30 -19.70
C ALA A 916 -21.30 -35.82 -19.23
N LEU A 917 -20.92 -36.09 -17.98
CA LEU A 917 -19.57 -35.78 -17.49
C LEU A 917 -18.49 -36.62 -18.18
N ARG A 918 -18.74 -37.91 -18.39
CA ARG A 918 -17.79 -38.79 -19.08
C ARG A 918 -17.62 -38.38 -20.54
N SER A 919 -18.69 -38.17 -21.28
CA SER A 919 -18.63 -37.79 -22.70
C SER A 919 -17.90 -36.46 -22.92
N THR A 920 -18.18 -35.47 -22.06
CA THR A 920 -17.52 -34.15 -22.10
C THR A 920 -16.02 -34.27 -21.82
N ARG A 921 -15.61 -35.07 -20.82
CA ARG A 921 -14.18 -35.33 -20.53
C ARG A 921 -13.43 -35.98 -21.70
N HIS A 922 -14.14 -36.71 -22.57
CA HIS A 922 -13.58 -37.32 -23.77
C HIS A 922 -13.70 -36.42 -25.01
N GLY A 923 -13.98 -35.12 -24.83
CA GLY A 923 -13.96 -34.12 -25.89
C GLY A 923 -15.29 -33.92 -26.63
N THR A 924 -16.41 -34.45 -26.12
CA THR A 924 -17.73 -34.19 -26.70
C THR A 924 -18.22 -32.80 -26.31
N ILE A 925 -18.48 -31.93 -27.29
CA ILE A 925 -19.00 -30.58 -27.08
C ILE A 925 -20.51 -30.57 -27.34
N GLU A 926 -21.29 -30.23 -26.33
CA GLU A 926 -22.74 -30.04 -26.46
C GLU A 926 -23.13 -28.55 -26.46
N SER A 927 -24.24 -28.21 -27.12
CA SER A 927 -24.74 -26.84 -27.14
C SER A 927 -25.20 -26.39 -25.75
N LYS A 928 -24.67 -25.26 -25.28
CA LYS A 928 -25.01 -24.64 -23.99
C LYS A 928 -26.18 -23.66 -24.06
N ASN A 929 -26.81 -23.52 -25.24
CA ASN A 929 -27.79 -22.47 -25.54
C ASN A 929 -29.12 -22.53 -24.75
N ARG A 930 -29.28 -23.58 -23.94
CA ARG A 930 -30.44 -23.86 -23.10
C ARG A 930 -30.07 -24.14 -21.64
N VAL A 931 -28.85 -23.81 -21.24
CA VAL A 931 -28.36 -24.02 -19.88
C VAL A 931 -28.57 -22.73 -19.06
N PRO A 932 -29.62 -22.66 -18.21
CA PRO A 932 -29.85 -21.52 -17.34
C PRO A 932 -28.86 -21.43 -16.18
N LEU A 933 -28.40 -22.57 -15.66
CA LEU A 933 -27.50 -22.62 -14.51
C LEU A 933 -26.36 -23.63 -14.73
N THR A 934 -25.15 -23.20 -14.41
CA THR A 934 -23.95 -24.05 -14.42
C THR A 934 -23.46 -24.31 -12.99
N ILE A 935 -23.11 -25.56 -12.68
CA ILE A 935 -22.46 -25.92 -11.41
C ILE A 935 -20.95 -25.99 -11.64
N SER A 936 -20.17 -25.47 -10.71
CA SER A 936 -18.72 -25.66 -10.66
C SER A 936 -18.34 -26.29 -9.33
N SER A 937 -17.51 -27.33 -9.35
CA SER A 937 -17.01 -27.92 -8.11
C SER A 937 -15.53 -28.23 -8.23
N MET A 938 -14.75 -27.66 -7.32
CA MET A 938 -13.31 -27.89 -7.20
C MET A 938 -12.97 -28.68 -5.93
N GLY A 939 -13.93 -29.46 -5.42
CA GLY A 939 -13.74 -30.29 -4.23
C GLY A 939 -12.56 -31.27 -4.34
N ALA A 940 -12.26 -31.75 -5.56
CA ALA A 940 -11.10 -32.61 -5.83
C ALA A 940 -9.74 -31.92 -5.59
N TYR A 941 -9.71 -30.58 -5.65
CA TYR A 941 -8.52 -29.76 -5.42
C TYR A 941 -8.50 -29.16 -3.99
N ASN A 942 -9.40 -29.62 -3.10
CA ASN A 942 -9.55 -29.12 -1.74
C ASN A 942 -9.84 -27.60 -1.64
N VAL A 943 -10.44 -27.02 -2.69
CA VAL A 943 -10.81 -25.61 -2.72
C VAL A 943 -12.12 -25.41 -1.94
N ARG A 944 -12.08 -24.63 -0.87
CA ARG A 944 -13.22 -24.42 0.05
C ARG A 944 -14.21 -23.36 -0.44
N SER A 945 -13.73 -22.33 -1.12
CA SER A 945 -14.57 -21.25 -1.67
C SER A 945 -13.91 -20.70 -2.93
N ALA A 946 -14.73 -20.32 -3.90
CA ALA A 946 -14.34 -19.61 -5.11
C ALA A 946 -15.54 -18.82 -5.62
N ILE A 947 -15.30 -17.68 -6.27
CA ILE A 947 -16.36 -16.87 -6.88
C ILE A 947 -16.47 -17.31 -8.34
N PRO A 948 -17.54 -18.03 -8.74
CA PRO A 948 -17.72 -18.41 -10.12
C PRO A 948 -18.13 -17.19 -10.97
N ILE A 949 -17.82 -17.22 -12.27
CA ILE A 949 -18.30 -16.22 -13.23
C ILE A 949 -19.62 -16.68 -13.87
N VAL A 950 -20.45 -15.72 -14.29
CA VAL A 950 -21.68 -16.00 -15.06
C VAL A 950 -21.36 -15.82 -16.53
N VAL A 951 -21.64 -16.84 -17.34
CA VAL A 951 -21.44 -16.82 -18.78
C VAL A 951 -22.79 -17.06 -19.48
N PRO A 952 -23.35 -16.05 -20.16
CA PRO A 952 -24.59 -16.19 -20.91
C PRO A 952 -24.44 -17.31 -21.94
N PRO A 953 -25.50 -18.08 -22.19
CA PRO A 953 -26.89 -17.79 -21.83
C PRO A 953 -27.29 -18.24 -20.41
N SER A 954 -26.36 -18.77 -19.61
CA SER A 954 -26.61 -19.03 -18.19
C SER A 954 -26.79 -17.73 -17.42
N ILE A 955 -27.78 -17.72 -16.56
CA ILE A 955 -28.11 -16.59 -15.69
C ILE A 955 -27.40 -16.69 -14.33
N ALA A 956 -26.91 -17.90 -13.99
CA ALA A 956 -26.21 -18.14 -12.73
C ALA A 956 -25.19 -19.27 -12.84
N THR A 957 -24.16 -19.19 -11.99
CA THR A 957 -23.20 -20.26 -11.76
C THR A 957 -23.08 -20.52 -10.27
N LEU A 958 -23.28 -21.78 -9.84
CA LEU A 958 -23.15 -22.21 -8.46
C LEU A 958 -21.82 -22.94 -8.25
N PHE A 959 -20.97 -22.42 -7.39
CA PHE A 959 -19.78 -23.09 -6.90
C PHE A 959 -20.07 -23.90 -5.64
N ILE A 960 -19.57 -25.13 -5.60
CA ILE A 960 -19.67 -26.05 -4.45
C ILE A 960 -18.26 -26.41 -3.98
N GLY A 961 -17.93 -25.94 -2.77
CA GLY A 961 -16.62 -26.10 -2.15
C GLY A 961 -16.36 -27.50 -1.57
N ALA A 962 -15.09 -27.76 -1.25
CA ALA A 962 -14.66 -28.94 -0.51
C ALA A 962 -15.22 -28.91 0.94
N PRO A 963 -15.63 -30.06 1.50
CA PRO A 963 -16.12 -30.12 2.87
C PRO A 963 -15.00 -29.86 3.90
N TYR A 964 -15.33 -29.20 5.00
CA TYR A 964 -14.43 -28.89 6.11
C TYR A 964 -15.18 -28.90 7.45
N GLN A 965 -14.45 -28.95 8.56
CA GLN A 965 -15.01 -28.99 9.91
C GLN A 965 -15.13 -27.60 10.51
N LEU A 966 -16.27 -27.29 11.14
CA LEU A 966 -16.49 -26.12 11.99
C LEU A 966 -16.99 -26.56 13.37
N PRO A 967 -16.77 -25.78 14.44
CA PRO A 967 -17.44 -26.02 15.71
C PRO A 967 -18.97 -26.03 15.51
N ASP A 968 -19.67 -27.04 16.04
CA ASP A 968 -21.14 -27.05 15.98
C ASP A 968 -21.67 -26.07 17.05
N PRO A 969 -22.29 -24.94 16.66
CA PRO A 969 -22.80 -23.96 17.60
C PRO A 969 -23.93 -24.51 18.50
N LYS A 970 -24.52 -25.66 18.15
CA LYS A 970 -25.51 -26.36 18.96
C LYS A 970 -24.87 -27.36 19.93
N SER A 971 -23.56 -27.61 19.84
CA SER A 971 -22.87 -28.56 20.71
C SER A 971 -22.46 -27.92 22.03
N LYS A 972 -22.91 -28.52 23.14
CA LYS A 972 -22.45 -28.18 24.50
C LYS A 972 -21.13 -28.86 24.89
N SER A 973 -20.63 -29.79 24.07
CA SER A 973 -19.43 -30.60 24.35
C SER A 973 -18.24 -30.25 23.46
N GLY A 974 -18.32 -29.16 22.68
CA GLY A 974 -17.27 -28.76 21.73
C GLY A 974 -17.18 -29.65 20.49
N ALA A 975 -18.25 -30.37 20.14
CA ALA A 975 -18.29 -31.19 18.92
C ALA A 975 -18.22 -30.31 17.65
N THR A 976 -17.68 -30.87 16.57
CA THR A 976 -17.61 -30.22 15.27
C THR A 976 -18.72 -30.73 14.33
N MET A 977 -19.13 -29.91 13.38
CA MET A 977 -20.00 -30.23 12.26
C MET A 977 -19.21 -30.17 10.95
N GLU A 978 -19.53 -31.04 10.01
CA GLU A 978 -18.95 -31.03 8.67
C GLU A 978 -19.81 -30.16 7.76
N VAL A 979 -19.20 -29.16 7.11
CA VAL A 979 -19.89 -28.20 6.26
C VAL A 979 -19.21 -28.05 4.91
N CYS A 980 -19.94 -27.57 3.91
CA CYS A 980 -19.38 -27.07 2.65
C CYS A 980 -19.91 -25.65 2.36
N SER A 981 -19.15 -24.87 1.59
CA SER A 981 -19.58 -23.56 1.13
C SER A 981 -20.26 -23.67 -0.23
N LEU A 982 -21.43 -23.05 -0.37
CA LEU A 982 -22.16 -22.89 -1.62
C LEU A 982 -22.05 -21.41 -2.02
N VAL A 983 -21.42 -21.10 -3.15
CA VAL A 983 -21.22 -19.72 -3.63
C VAL A 983 -21.92 -19.55 -4.97
N LEU A 984 -23.00 -18.78 -5.01
CA LEU A 984 -23.82 -18.56 -6.20
C LEU A 984 -23.52 -17.17 -6.77
N THR A 985 -22.98 -17.11 -7.99
CA THR A 985 -22.93 -15.86 -8.77
C THR A 985 -24.05 -15.87 -9.80
N PHE A 986 -24.78 -14.76 -9.94
CA PHE A 986 -25.90 -14.63 -10.86
C PHE A 986 -25.91 -13.24 -11.52
N ASP A 987 -26.61 -13.12 -12.65
CA ASP A 987 -26.81 -11.86 -13.35
C ASP A 987 -27.90 -11.04 -12.64
N HIS A 988 -27.48 -9.97 -11.97
CA HIS A 988 -28.32 -9.13 -11.13
C HIS A 988 -29.29 -8.25 -11.94
N ARG A 989 -29.16 -8.20 -13.27
CA ARG A 989 -30.22 -7.64 -14.14
C ARG A 989 -31.51 -8.45 -14.06
N TRP A 990 -31.37 -9.76 -13.83
CA TRP A 990 -32.48 -10.70 -13.92
C TRP A 990 -32.85 -11.34 -12.60
N ILE A 991 -31.96 -11.42 -11.62
CA ILE A 991 -32.20 -12.03 -10.31
C ILE A 991 -31.78 -11.04 -9.23
N ASN A 992 -32.63 -10.81 -8.22
CA ASN A 992 -32.26 -9.97 -7.07
C ASN A 992 -31.70 -10.84 -5.93
N GLY A 993 -31.12 -10.19 -4.92
CA GLY A 993 -30.50 -10.88 -3.78
C GLY A 993 -31.45 -11.83 -3.04
N VAL A 994 -32.71 -11.45 -2.86
CA VAL A 994 -33.72 -12.26 -2.16
C VAL A 994 -34.07 -13.53 -2.95
N GLY A 995 -34.30 -13.41 -4.27
CA GLY A 995 -34.57 -14.55 -5.14
C GLY A 995 -33.39 -15.53 -5.18
N ALA A 996 -32.17 -15.02 -5.20
CA ALA A 996 -30.97 -15.82 -5.13
C ALA A 996 -30.77 -16.50 -3.76
N ALA A 997 -31.01 -15.80 -2.65
CA ALA A 997 -30.96 -16.37 -1.31
C ALA A 997 -32.02 -17.46 -1.10
N ALA A 998 -33.24 -17.26 -1.62
CA ALA A 998 -34.32 -18.24 -1.57
C ALA A 998 -33.96 -19.52 -2.36
N PHE A 999 -33.44 -19.37 -3.57
CA PHE A 999 -32.93 -20.47 -4.37
C PHE A 999 -31.79 -21.21 -3.64
N LEU A 1000 -30.78 -20.50 -3.17
CA LEU A 1000 -29.62 -21.08 -2.48
C LEU A 1000 -30.01 -21.78 -1.17
N SER A 1001 -31.00 -21.25 -0.45
CA SER A 1001 -31.59 -21.88 0.73
C SER A 1001 -32.29 -23.20 0.39
N ASP A 1002 -33.01 -23.28 -0.74
CA ASP A 1002 -33.64 -24.53 -1.18
C ASP A 1002 -32.59 -25.57 -1.65
N VAL A 1003 -31.52 -25.13 -2.30
CA VAL A 1003 -30.36 -26.00 -2.60
C VAL A 1003 -29.74 -26.54 -1.31
N ARG A 1004 -29.47 -25.66 -0.32
CA ARG A 1004 -28.96 -26.06 1.00
C ARG A 1004 -29.87 -27.09 1.65
N LYS A 1005 -31.19 -26.83 1.73
CA LYS A 1005 -32.15 -27.78 2.33
C LYS A 1005 -32.15 -29.12 1.59
N GLY A 1006 -32.00 -29.12 0.27
CA GLY A 1006 -31.90 -30.34 -0.54
C GLY A 1006 -30.66 -31.17 -0.23
N ILE A 1007 -29.52 -30.51 0.02
CA ILE A 1007 -28.26 -31.16 0.43
C ILE A 1007 -28.34 -31.66 1.88
N GLU A 1008 -28.80 -30.82 2.81
CA GLU A 1008 -28.91 -31.15 4.24
C GLU A 1008 -29.96 -32.22 4.56
N ARG A 1009 -30.87 -32.52 3.62
CA ARG A 1009 -31.91 -33.54 3.77
C ARG A 1009 -31.77 -34.67 2.75
N PHE A 1010 -30.60 -34.77 2.11
CA PHE A 1010 -30.40 -35.72 1.03
C PHE A 1010 -30.53 -37.18 1.52
N GLY A 1011 -31.57 -37.87 1.06
CA GLY A 1011 -31.83 -39.27 1.41
C GLY A 1011 -32.35 -39.51 2.84
N VAL A 1012 -32.96 -38.49 3.46
CA VAL A 1012 -33.78 -38.60 4.68
C VAL A 1012 -35.23 -38.82 4.33
#